data_AF-A0A429I626-F1
#
_entry.id   AF-A0A429I626-F1
#
_cell.length_a   1.000
_cell.length_b   1.000
_cell.length_c   1.000
_cell.angle_alpha   90.00
_cell.angle_beta   90.00
_cell.angle_gamma   90.00
#
_symmetry.space_group_name_H-M   'P 1'
#
loop_
_entity.id
_entity.type
_entity.pdbx_description
1 polymer ?
#
loop_
_entity_poly.entity_id
_entity_poly.type
_entity_poly.pdbx_seq_one_letter_code
_entity_poly.pdbx_strand_id
1 'polypeptide(L)'
;MTGRWEFWIDRGGTFTDVVGRRPDGRLVTGKLLSHRPGEAEDAAVAGIRMMLGLAPGAPVPAERIAVVKMGTTVATNALLERTGEPTVLVTTEGFRDALRIAYQNRPRIFDRRIVLPEALYERVIEVPERVDARGAVVRPLETDAVRAELARAYADGLRSAAVVLLHGYRHADHEKAVAALAKEAGFTQVSCSHEVSPLMKLVPRGDTTVVDAYLSPILGRYVDGIARQLPGVRLMFMQSNGGLREAAHFRGKDAVLSGPAGGVVGMARSSAEADDGYDRVIGFDMGGTSTDVSHYAGSFERIFGSEVAGVRMRAPMMNIHTVAAGGGSVLHFDGRRYRVGPDSAGAVPGPACYRRGGPLTVTDANVMLGRVQPAHFPAVFGPEGDQPLDAATVRERFVRLAEEAAEATGDRRGPEEVAAGFLDIAVLNMANAVKKISVQRGYDVTRYVLTSFGGAGGQHACAVADALGIGTVVVPPLAGVLSAYGIGVADATAMREQAVEVEIDPESDATAVAEVHGVCDLLAGRTRRDLLADGVPEESITTRARVMLRYAGTDSALAVALDTPRAMAAEFVGAHRARYAFTMDKPLIAEAVSVEAVGAPGGTAGHEMPTGERTGELAPVARVQMFAQGRRQDTALYARDDLRPGDTLTGPAIIAEDDATTVLDPGWQARAGECGHLLLTRTRPRAGGPAVGTDADPVMLEVFNSLFMAIAEQMGVRLENTAHSVNIKERLDFSCALFDHEGNLIANAPHIPVHLGSMGESIKEVLKRRRGTGDLRPGDVYAVNDPYHGGTHLPDVTVVTPVFDEAGRELLFLVASRGHHAEIGGITPGSMPAFSRTIQEEGVLFDNWLLVRDGKLREEETRALLAAGPYPSRAPDANIADLRAQIAANEKGIRELRKMIGEFGLDVVRAYMGHVQDNAEESVRRIIARLEDGAYRYETDGGAVIQVALTVDREARSAVLDFAGTSPQLPGNANAPSSVVMAAVLYVFRTLVAEDIPLNSGCLKPVEVRIPPGSMLAPEYPAATVAGNVETSQAVTGALYAALGVQAEGSGTMNNLTFGNDRVQYYETVASGSGAGDGFDGADAVQTHMTNSRLTDPEVLEWRYPVRVESFAVREDSGGDGRWRGGRGAERRLRFLEPVTVALLTNHRRVPPYGMAGGGPGATGANLVRRADGTEEVLQGCDVAEIGAGDVLVIRTPGGGGYGEPGT
;
A
#
# COMPACT_ATOMS: atom_id res chain seq x y z
N MET A 1 19.62 -8.34 -40.12
CA MET A 1 19.89 -9.44 -39.18
C MET A 1 21.40 -9.61 -39.03
N THR A 2 21.90 -9.85 -37.81
CA THR A 2 23.35 -9.86 -37.49
C THR A 2 24.05 -11.18 -37.81
N GLY A 3 23.31 -12.23 -38.19
CA GLY A 3 23.85 -13.58 -38.45
C GLY A 3 24.39 -14.29 -37.19
N ARG A 4 24.05 -13.78 -36.00
CA ARG A 4 24.50 -14.29 -34.69
C ARG A 4 23.29 -14.59 -33.80
N TRP A 5 23.52 -15.36 -32.74
CA TRP A 5 22.51 -15.66 -31.73
C TRP A 5 22.22 -14.46 -30.84
N GLU A 6 20.97 -14.33 -30.39
CA GLU A 6 20.60 -13.48 -29.26
C GLU A 6 19.97 -14.38 -28.18
N PHE A 7 20.25 -14.10 -26.92
CA PHE A 7 19.63 -14.82 -25.80
C PHE A 7 18.89 -13.85 -24.90
N TRP A 8 17.66 -14.19 -24.54
CA TRP A 8 16.78 -13.41 -23.68
C TRP A 8 16.37 -14.30 -22.52
N ILE A 9 16.65 -13.86 -21.29
CA ILE A 9 16.63 -14.75 -20.13
C ILE A 9 15.89 -14.07 -18.99
N ASP A 10 14.90 -14.76 -18.42
CA ASP A 10 14.31 -14.39 -17.14
C ASP A 10 14.75 -15.38 -16.06
N ARG A 11 15.55 -14.89 -15.11
CA ARG A 11 15.99 -15.69 -13.97
C ARG A 11 15.02 -15.49 -12.80
N GLY A 12 13.98 -16.33 -12.75
CA GLY A 12 13.04 -16.43 -11.64
C GLY A 12 13.58 -17.20 -10.44
N GLY A 13 12.78 -17.27 -9.36
CA GLY A 13 13.16 -17.98 -8.13
C GLY A 13 13.17 -19.51 -8.27
N THR A 14 12.21 -20.08 -9.01
CA THR A 14 12.12 -21.54 -9.20
C THR A 14 12.74 -22.00 -10.51
N PHE A 15 12.42 -21.32 -11.61
CA PHE A 15 12.89 -21.65 -12.95
C PHE A 15 13.59 -20.46 -13.61
N THR A 16 14.55 -20.77 -14.48
CA THR A 16 15.20 -19.85 -15.41
C THR A 16 14.68 -20.13 -16.80
N ASP A 17 14.02 -19.14 -17.37
CA ASP A 17 13.42 -19.21 -18.69
C ASP A 17 14.37 -18.58 -19.71
N VAL A 18 14.71 -19.33 -20.76
CA VAL A 18 15.67 -18.94 -21.79
C VAL A 18 14.97 -18.95 -23.14
N VAL A 19 15.03 -17.83 -23.85
CA VAL A 19 14.62 -17.69 -25.25
C VAL A 19 15.86 -17.39 -26.09
N GLY A 20 16.20 -18.28 -27.00
CA GLY A 20 17.28 -18.11 -27.96
C GLY A 20 16.74 -17.73 -29.34
N ARG A 21 17.19 -16.61 -29.88
CA ARG A 21 16.98 -16.26 -31.29
C ARG A 21 18.14 -16.77 -32.11
N ARG A 22 17.88 -17.70 -33.02
CA ARG A 22 18.87 -18.28 -33.92
C ARG A 22 19.34 -17.25 -34.96
N PRO A 23 20.52 -17.45 -35.57
CA PRO A 23 21.01 -16.63 -36.69
C PRO A 23 20.04 -16.53 -37.87
N ASP A 24 19.17 -17.52 -38.05
CA ASP A 24 18.14 -17.57 -39.09
C ASP A 24 16.81 -16.91 -38.68
N GLY A 25 16.73 -16.33 -37.48
CA GLY A 25 15.57 -15.61 -36.98
C GLY A 25 14.62 -16.43 -36.11
N ARG A 26 14.70 -17.78 -36.12
CA ARG A 26 13.80 -18.65 -35.36
C ARG A 26 14.02 -18.55 -33.85
N LEU A 27 12.93 -18.59 -33.08
CA LEU A 27 12.99 -18.63 -31.62
C LEU A 27 12.99 -20.09 -31.14
N VAL A 28 13.82 -20.38 -30.15
CA VAL A 28 13.84 -21.64 -29.40
C VAL A 28 13.78 -21.34 -27.91
N THR A 29 13.10 -22.18 -27.14
CA THR A 29 12.93 -21.98 -25.70
C THR A 29 13.62 -23.08 -24.90
N GLY A 30 13.93 -22.79 -23.64
CA GLY A 30 14.49 -23.73 -22.70
C GLY A 30 14.15 -23.30 -21.28
N LYS A 31 13.88 -24.28 -20.41
CA LYS A 31 13.52 -24.05 -19.01
C LYS A 31 14.43 -24.89 -18.12
N LEU A 32 15.09 -24.23 -17.18
CA LEU A 32 16.02 -24.88 -16.24
C LEU A 32 15.60 -24.56 -14.81
N LEU A 33 15.98 -25.40 -13.85
CA LEU A 33 15.86 -25.05 -12.44
C LEU A 33 16.85 -23.92 -12.12
N SER A 34 16.37 -22.85 -11.48
CA SER A 34 17.20 -21.69 -11.16
C SER A 34 18.33 -22.01 -10.19
N HIS A 35 18.13 -22.99 -9.32
CA HIS A 35 19.13 -23.48 -8.35
C HIS A 35 19.20 -25.02 -8.39
N ARG A 36 20.41 -25.54 -8.60
CA ARG A 36 20.76 -26.95 -8.43
C ARG A 36 21.88 -27.06 -7.40
N PRO A 37 21.63 -27.63 -6.20
CA PRO A 37 22.67 -27.77 -5.19
C PRO A 37 23.89 -28.53 -5.71
N GLY A 38 25.08 -27.93 -5.63
CA GLY A 38 26.35 -28.57 -6.02
C GLY A 38 26.87 -28.24 -7.44
N GLU A 39 26.11 -27.51 -8.27
CA GLU A 39 26.59 -27.03 -9.57
C GLU A 39 27.21 -25.62 -9.44
N ALA A 40 28.41 -25.41 -10.00
CA ALA A 40 29.11 -24.12 -9.97
C ALA A 40 28.73 -23.18 -11.13
N GLU A 41 28.00 -23.69 -12.13
CA GLU A 41 27.59 -22.96 -13.33
C GLU A 41 26.23 -22.28 -13.12
N ASP A 42 26.07 -21.05 -13.60
CA ASP A 42 24.79 -20.34 -13.53
C ASP A 42 23.79 -20.88 -14.56
N ALA A 43 22.51 -21.04 -14.16
CA ALA A 43 21.46 -21.62 -15.01
C ALA A 43 21.27 -20.87 -16.34
N ALA A 44 21.49 -19.55 -16.36
CA ALA A 44 21.42 -18.76 -17.59
C ALA A 44 22.52 -19.17 -18.58
N VAL A 45 23.76 -19.34 -18.07
CA VAL A 45 24.92 -19.77 -18.88
C VAL A 45 24.75 -21.22 -19.34
N ALA A 46 24.27 -22.10 -18.46
CA ALA A 46 23.96 -23.49 -18.80
C ALA A 46 22.92 -23.56 -19.93
N GLY A 47 21.86 -22.74 -19.86
CA GLY A 47 20.85 -22.63 -20.92
C GLY A 47 21.42 -22.16 -22.25
N ILE A 48 22.30 -21.15 -22.24
CA ILE A 48 23.02 -20.69 -23.44
C ILE A 48 23.87 -21.83 -24.05
N ARG A 49 24.64 -22.56 -23.23
CA ARG A 49 25.45 -23.70 -23.71
C ARG A 49 24.61 -24.80 -24.31
N MET A 50 23.51 -25.15 -23.64
CA MET A 50 22.55 -26.15 -24.11
C MET A 50 22.04 -25.79 -25.51
N MET A 51 21.59 -24.55 -25.71
CA MET A 51 21.07 -24.09 -27.01
C MET A 51 22.13 -23.98 -28.10
N LEU A 52 23.39 -23.73 -27.73
CA LEU A 52 24.53 -23.70 -28.67
C LEU A 52 25.07 -25.10 -29.01
N GLY A 53 24.60 -26.15 -28.33
CA GLY A 53 25.09 -27.53 -28.45
C GLY A 53 26.48 -27.75 -27.86
N LEU A 54 26.84 -26.99 -26.82
CA LEU A 54 28.14 -27.06 -26.17
C LEU A 54 28.13 -28.07 -25.01
N ALA A 55 29.26 -28.75 -24.80
CA ALA A 55 29.43 -29.62 -23.63
C ALA A 55 29.51 -28.79 -22.32
N PRO A 56 29.12 -29.36 -21.17
CA PRO A 56 29.28 -28.69 -19.87
C PRO A 56 30.71 -28.18 -19.67
N GLY A 57 30.85 -26.91 -19.25
CA GLY A 57 32.15 -26.25 -19.04
C GLY A 57 32.91 -25.79 -20.29
N ALA A 58 32.51 -26.15 -21.52
CA ALA A 58 33.20 -25.75 -22.76
C ALA A 58 32.98 -24.27 -23.12
N PRO A 59 34.02 -23.44 -23.31
CA PRO A 59 33.91 -21.97 -23.39
C PRO A 59 32.88 -21.50 -24.42
N VAL A 60 32.12 -20.46 -24.06
CA VAL A 60 31.09 -19.88 -24.93
C VAL A 60 31.74 -18.94 -25.96
N PRO A 61 31.59 -19.20 -27.28
CA PRO A 61 32.20 -18.39 -28.33
C PRO A 61 31.44 -17.06 -28.53
N ALA A 62 32.05 -15.95 -28.10
CA ALA A 62 31.43 -14.63 -28.14
C ALA A 62 31.07 -14.16 -29.56
N GLU A 63 31.84 -14.56 -30.56
CA GLU A 63 31.59 -14.26 -31.98
C GLU A 63 30.30 -14.88 -32.51
N ARG A 64 29.75 -15.90 -31.85
CA ARG A 64 28.45 -16.50 -32.20
C ARG A 64 27.27 -15.77 -31.57
N ILE A 65 27.50 -14.85 -30.64
CA ILE A 65 26.47 -14.17 -29.86
C ILE A 65 26.52 -12.65 -30.14
N ALA A 66 25.38 -12.06 -30.46
CA ALA A 66 25.27 -10.61 -30.63
C ALA A 66 25.07 -9.91 -29.29
N VAL A 67 24.16 -10.41 -28.46
CA VAL A 67 23.80 -9.84 -27.15
C VAL A 67 23.12 -10.89 -26.28
N VAL A 68 23.28 -10.76 -24.97
CA VAL A 68 22.47 -11.46 -23.97
C VAL A 68 21.70 -10.40 -23.17
N LYS A 69 20.37 -10.53 -23.14
CA LYS A 69 19.45 -9.64 -22.40
C LYS A 69 18.85 -10.42 -21.23
N MET A 70 18.89 -9.87 -20.03
CA MET A 70 18.52 -10.63 -18.82
C MET A 70 17.67 -9.82 -17.84
N GLY A 71 16.63 -10.45 -17.32
CA GLY A 71 15.93 -10.05 -16.10
C GLY A 71 16.34 -10.95 -14.94
N THR A 72 16.32 -10.42 -13.72
CA THR A 72 16.75 -11.20 -12.55
C THR A 72 15.96 -10.85 -11.29
N THR A 73 15.64 -11.90 -10.53
CA THR A 73 15.05 -11.77 -9.20
C THR A 73 16.08 -11.64 -8.08
N VAL A 74 17.38 -11.62 -8.38
CA VAL A 74 18.46 -11.56 -7.36
C VAL A 74 18.30 -10.38 -6.40
N ALA A 75 18.04 -9.17 -6.91
CA ALA A 75 17.82 -8.00 -6.06
C ALA A 75 16.55 -8.13 -5.20
N THR A 76 15.45 -8.58 -5.80
CA THR A 76 14.18 -8.79 -5.11
C THR A 76 14.31 -9.84 -4.00
N ASN A 77 14.97 -10.97 -4.27
CA ASN A 77 15.19 -12.02 -3.28
C ASN A 77 16.14 -11.55 -2.18
N ALA A 78 17.22 -10.85 -2.51
CA ALA A 78 18.13 -10.30 -1.50
C ALA A 78 17.42 -9.30 -0.57
N LEU A 79 16.46 -8.53 -1.10
CA LEU A 79 15.63 -7.62 -0.31
C LEU A 79 14.64 -8.38 0.59
N LEU A 80 13.99 -9.43 0.08
CA LEU A 80 13.03 -10.27 0.80
C LEU A 80 13.69 -11.12 1.90
N GLU A 81 14.84 -11.72 1.60
CA GLU A 81 15.60 -12.62 2.48
C GLU A 81 16.54 -11.86 3.42
N ARG A 82 16.68 -10.54 3.26
CA ARG A 82 17.62 -9.69 4.03
C ARG A 82 19.08 -10.13 3.88
N THR A 83 19.50 -10.47 2.66
CA THR A 83 20.84 -10.97 2.32
C THR A 83 21.69 -10.00 1.50
N GLY A 84 21.39 -8.70 1.54
CA GLY A 84 22.19 -7.65 0.91
C GLY A 84 23.48 -7.29 1.65
N GLU A 85 24.17 -6.26 1.16
CA GLU A 85 25.46 -5.83 1.70
C GLU A 85 25.28 -5.03 3.01
N PRO A 86 26.00 -5.37 4.10
CA PRO A 86 26.09 -4.55 5.30
C PRO A 86 26.36 -3.07 4.98
N THR A 87 25.41 -2.21 5.31
CA THR A 87 25.38 -0.80 4.87
C THR A 87 25.41 0.16 6.05
N VAL A 88 26.25 1.20 5.96
CA VAL A 88 26.20 2.36 6.86
C VAL A 88 25.29 3.45 6.29
N LEU A 89 24.38 3.98 7.09
CA LEU A 89 23.65 5.21 6.79
C LEU A 89 24.44 6.41 7.31
N VAL A 90 24.70 7.37 6.43
CA VAL A 90 25.38 8.62 6.77
C VAL A 90 24.37 9.76 6.61
N THR A 91 23.97 10.40 7.70
CA THR A 91 22.85 11.35 7.74
C THR A 91 23.19 12.60 8.54
N THR A 92 22.43 13.67 8.37
CA THR A 92 22.57 14.92 9.14
C THR A 92 22.43 14.66 10.65
N GLU A 93 23.25 15.31 11.48
CA GLU A 93 23.16 15.24 12.93
C GLU A 93 21.75 15.62 13.44
N GLY A 94 21.23 14.81 14.37
CA GLY A 94 19.87 14.90 14.90
C GLY A 94 18.85 14.01 14.19
N PHE A 95 19.24 13.35 13.09
CA PHE A 95 18.36 12.53 12.24
C PHE A 95 18.75 11.05 12.21
N ARG A 96 19.51 10.55 13.20
CA ARG A 96 19.92 9.14 13.26
C ARG A 96 18.78 8.13 13.12
N ASP A 97 17.63 8.42 13.72
CA ASP A 97 16.49 7.51 13.76
C ASP A 97 15.42 7.87 12.70
N ALA A 98 15.70 8.83 11.80
CA ALA A 98 14.70 9.36 10.87
C ALA A 98 14.09 8.29 9.95
N LEU A 99 14.88 7.34 9.45
CA LEU A 99 14.37 6.24 8.60
C LEU A 99 13.73 5.11 9.41
N ARG A 100 14.14 4.92 10.67
CA ARG A 100 13.55 3.95 11.60
C ARG A 100 12.16 4.40 12.06
N ILE A 101 12.04 5.65 12.52
CA ILE A 101 10.77 6.24 12.93
C ILE A 101 9.90 6.49 11.69
N ALA A 102 10.53 7.00 10.62
CA ALA A 102 9.90 7.32 9.36
C ALA A 102 8.67 8.22 9.51
N TYR A 103 7.50 7.69 9.16
CA TYR A 103 6.22 8.39 9.29
C TYR A 103 5.46 7.99 10.55
N GLN A 104 6.11 7.39 11.56
CA GLN A 104 5.60 7.04 12.90
C GLN A 104 4.37 6.11 12.99
N ASN A 105 3.70 5.81 11.87
CA ASN A 105 2.48 5.01 11.82
C ASN A 105 2.80 3.50 11.98
N ARG A 106 1.93 2.77 12.68
CA ARG A 106 2.01 1.31 12.75
C ARG A 106 1.45 0.67 11.46
N PRO A 107 2.04 -0.45 10.98
CA PRO A 107 1.57 -1.12 9.77
C PRO A 107 0.17 -1.74 9.89
N ARG A 108 -0.13 -2.40 11.02
CA ARG A 108 -1.42 -3.06 11.28
C ARG A 108 -2.08 -2.45 12.51
N ILE A 109 -3.23 -1.79 12.32
CA ILE A 109 -3.79 -0.91 13.36
C ILE A 109 -4.37 -1.64 14.57
N PHE A 110 -4.73 -2.92 14.44
CA PHE A 110 -5.37 -3.71 15.49
C PHE A 110 -4.41 -4.67 16.20
N ASP A 111 -3.15 -4.75 15.76
CA ASP A 111 -2.14 -5.56 16.42
C ASP A 111 -1.73 -4.94 17.75
N ARG A 112 -1.71 -5.76 18.80
CA ARG A 112 -1.10 -5.39 20.09
C ARG A 112 0.42 -5.50 20.03
N ARG A 113 0.93 -6.59 19.44
CA ARG A 113 2.35 -6.74 19.11
C ARG A 113 2.65 -5.99 17.83
N ILE A 114 3.09 -4.75 17.96
CA ILE A 114 3.46 -3.92 16.82
C ILE A 114 4.82 -4.39 16.28
N VAL A 115 4.85 -4.84 15.04
CA VAL A 115 6.09 -5.21 14.34
C VAL A 115 6.39 -4.14 13.28
N LEU A 116 7.47 -3.40 13.49
CA LEU A 116 7.96 -2.42 12.52
C LEU A 116 8.82 -3.09 11.44
N PRO A 117 8.88 -2.55 10.22
CA PRO A 117 9.82 -3.00 9.21
C PRO A 117 11.27 -2.93 9.71
N GLU A 118 12.05 -3.95 9.38
CA GLU A 118 13.46 -4.01 9.72
C GLU A 118 14.27 -2.97 8.91
N ALA A 119 15.26 -2.34 9.55
CA ALA A 119 16.15 -1.42 8.87
C ALA A 119 17.16 -2.19 8.00
N LEU A 120 17.41 -1.71 6.78
CA LEU A 120 18.40 -2.30 5.86
C LEU A 120 19.85 -1.88 6.15
N TYR A 121 20.06 -0.96 7.11
CA TYR A 121 21.36 -0.46 7.50
C TYR A 121 21.73 -0.96 8.90
N GLU A 122 23.01 -1.21 9.13
CA GLU A 122 23.52 -1.75 10.41
C GLU A 122 24.02 -0.66 11.35
N ARG A 123 24.49 0.46 10.79
CA ARG A 123 25.10 1.57 11.53
C ARG A 123 24.65 2.89 10.97
N VAL A 124 24.55 3.88 11.85
CA VAL A 124 24.32 5.28 11.47
C VAL A 124 25.53 6.13 11.85
N ILE A 125 25.97 7.00 10.94
CA ILE A 125 26.94 8.06 11.18
C ILE A 125 26.21 9.39 11.04
N GLU A 126 26.22 10.18 12.10
CA GLU A 126 25.70 11.55 12.09
C GLU A 126 26.79 12.51 11.62
N VAL A 127 26.45 13.30 10.61
CA VAL A 127 27.31 14.29 9.98
C VAL A 127 27.04 15.65 10.64
N PRO A 128 28.07 16.33 11.15
CA PRO A 128 27.89 17.67 11.70
C PRO A 128 27.84 18.71 10.56
N GLU A 129 26.67 18.88 9.96
CA GLU A 129 26.37 19.88 8.93
C GLU A 129 24.89 20.31 8.97
N ARG A 130 24.52 21.42 8.33
CA ARG A 130 23.11 21.79 8.17
C ARG A 130 22.89 22.72 6.98
N VAL A 131 21.88 22.41 6.16
CA VAL A 131 21.37 23.25 5.06
C VAL A 131 19.89 23.55 5.31
N ASP A 132 19.40 24.73 4.97
CA ASP A 132 17.97 25.06 5.07
C ASP A 132 17.15 24.65 3.82
N ALA A 133 15.82 24.75 3.92
CA ALA A 133 14.90 24.39 2.84
C ALA A 133 15.07 25.22 1.55
N ARG A 134 15.78 26.35 1.61
CA ARG A 134 16.10 27.20 0.45
C ARG A 134 17.48 26.89 -0.14
N GLY A 135 18.26 26.02 0.49
CA GLY A 135 19.58 25.58 0.03
C GLY A 135 20.74 26.39 0.61
N ALA A 136 20.50 27.27 1.58
CA ALA A 136 21.56 28.02 2.24
C ALA A 136 22.20 27.21 3.37
N VAL A 137 23.53 27.35 3.51
CA VAL A 137 24.29 26.65 4.55
C VAL A 137 24.05 27.32 5.90
N VAL A 138 23.49 26.55 6.84
CA VAL A 138 23.25 26.95 8.24
C VAL A 138 24.45 26.55 9.12
N ARG A 139 24.98 25.35 8.91
CA ARG A 139 26.21 24.85 9.53
C ARG A 139 27.10 24.22 8.46
N PRO A 140 28.36 24.68 8.30
CA PRO A 140 29.32 24.07 7.37
C PRO A 140 29.57 22.59 7.69
N LEU A 141 29.92 21.80 6.67
CA LEU A 141 30.31 20.39 6.83
C LEU A 141 31.63 20.23 7.59
N GLU A 142 31.60 19.50 8.71
CA GLU A 142 32.81 19.16 9.48
C GLU A 142 33.46 17.85 8.99
N THR A 143 34.36 17.97 8.01
CA THR A 143 34.96 16.83 7.30
C THR A 143 35.82 15.89 8.16
N ASP A 144 36.55 16.41 9.16
CA ASP A 144 37.46 15.60 9.98
C ASP A 144 36.72 14.59 10.86
N ALA A 145 35.59 15.00 11.45
CA ALA A 145 34.74 14.13 12.25
C ALA A 145 34.17 12.98 11.40
N VAL A 146 33.65 13.32 10.21
CA VAL A 146 33.07 12.36 9.26
C VAL A 146 34.13 11.35 8.78
N ARG A 147 35.33 11.83 8.46
CA ARG A 147 36.46 10.99 8.05
C ARG A 147 36.80 9.94 9.11
N ALA A 148 36.84 10.34 10.38
CA ALA A 148 37.16 9.43 11.48
C ALA A 148 36.10 8.34 11.67
N GLU A 149 34.80 8.68 11.60
CA GLU A 149 33.72 7.70 11.74
C GLU A 149 33.65 6.74 10.55
N LEU A 150 33.84 7.23 9.32
CA LEU A 150 33.90 6.37 8.13
C LEU A 150 35.07 5.39 8.20
N ALA A 151 36.25 5.84 8.63
CA ALA A 151 37.40 4.96 8.81
C ALA A 151 37.14 3.85 9.84
N ARG A 152 36.43 4.16 10.94
CA ARG A 152 36.03 3.17 11.95
C ARG A 152 35.00 2.17 11.39
N ALA A 153 33.96 2.67 10.71
CA ALA A 153 32.96 1.82 10.08
C ALA A 153 33.59 0.84 9.07
N TYR A 154 34.56 1.32 8.28
CA TYR A 154 35.31 0.48 7.37
C TYR A 154 36.18 -0.57 8.09
N ALA A 155 36.88 -0.16 9.15
CA ALA A 155 37.69 -1.07 9.98
C ALA A 155 36.86 -2.19 10.60
N ASP A 156 35.61 -1.92 10.95
CA ASP A 156 34.66 -2.89 11.51
C ASP A 156 34.03 -3.82 10.46
N GLY A 157 34.39 -3.67 9.18
CA GLY A 157 34.00 -4.59 8.11
C GLY A 157 32.93 -4.07 7.15
N LEU A 158 32.37 -2.87 7.36
CA LEU A 158 31.36 -2.30 6.46
C LEU A 158 32.01 -1.86 5.13
N ARG A 159 31.35 -2.13 4.00
CA ARG A 159 31.85 -1.86 2.65
C ARG A 159 30.91 -1.03 1.78
N SER A 160 29.67 -0.86 2.23
CA SER A 160 28.65 -0.05 1.56
C SER A 160 28.20 1.13 2.42
N ALA A 161 28.01 2.30 1.80
CA ALA A 161 27.53 3.52 2.46
C ALA A 161 26.40 4.18 1.68
N ALA A 162 25.33 4.55 2.38
CA ALA A 162 24.24 5.39 1.89
C ALA A 162 24.37 6.79 2.50
N VAL A 163 24.60 7.81 1.69
CA VAL A 163 24.75 9.21 2.12
C VAL A 163 23.45 9.96 1.85
N VAL A 164 22.78 10.38 2.92
CA VAL A 164 21.44 11.00 2.90
C VAL A 164 21.42 12.21 3.83
N LEU A 165 21.67 13.40 3.29
CA LEU A 165 21.64 14.63 4.08
C LEU A 165 20.30 15.38 3.89
N LEU A 166 19.86 16.06 4.94
CA LEU A 166 18.62 16.85 4.91
C LEU A 166 18.79 18.05 3.96
N HIS A 167 17.84 18.18 3.02
CA HIS A 167 17.90 19.06 1.85
C HIS A 167 19.03 18.77 0.85
N GLY A 168 19.62 17.56 0.90
CA GLY A 168 20.69 17.12 -0.02
C GLY A 168 20.28 17.11 -1.50
N TYR A 169 18.99 16.93 -1.79
CA TYR A 169 18.43 17.03 -3.15
C TYR A 169 18.59 18.45 -3.75
N ARG A 170 18.65 19.48 -2.90
CA ARG A 170 18.77 20.89 -3.27
C ARG A 170 20.22 21.39 -3.16
N HIS A 171 20.95 20.95 -2.14
CA HIS A 171 22.36 21.29 -1.91
C HIS A 171 23.24 20.04 -1.88
N ALA A 172 23.66 19.59 -3.06
CA ALA A 172 24.36 18.32 -3.22
C ALA A 172 25.84 18.33 -2.76
N ASP A 173 26.45 19.50 -2.56
CA ASP A 173 27.91 19.60 -2.38
C ASP A 173 28.41 18.95 -1.08
N HIS A 174 27.62 19.02 0.00
CA HIS A 174 27.94 18.29 1.23
C HIS A 174 27.92 16.78 1.02
N GLU A 175 26.90 16.23 0.32
CA GLU A 175 26.84 14.79 0.04
C GLU A 175 28.02 14.33 -0.83
N LYS A 176 28.40 15.12 -1.84
CA LYS A 176 29.57 14.81 -2.68
C LYS A 176 30.86 14.75 -1.88
N ALA A 177 31.05 15.69 -0.96
CA ALA A 177 32.22 15.72 -0.09
C ALA A 177 32.27 14.50 0.84
N VAL A 178 31.16 14.16 1.49
CA VAL A 178 31.04 12.94 2.32
C VAL A 178 31.30 11.67 1.50
N ALA A 179 30.80 11.60 0.27
CA ALA A 179 31.04 10.47 -0.61
C ALA A 179 32.51 10.30 -1.01
N ALA A 180 33.22 11.41 -1.24
CA ALA A 180 34.67 11.38 -1.48
C ALA A 180 35.41 10.83 -0.25
N LEU A 181 35.05 11.27 0.95
CA LEU A 181 35.62 10.76 2.21
C LEU A 181 35.36 9.26 2.40
N ALA A 182 34.17 8.77 2.06
CA ALA A 182 33.85 7.34 2.13
C ALA A 182 34.70 6.52 1.16
N LYS A 183 34.88 7.01 -0.08
CA LYS A 183 35.78 6.38 -1.06
C LYS A 183 37.23 6.39 -0.60
N GLU A 184 37.71 7.49 -0.02
CA GLU A 184 39.05 7.58 0.57
C GLU A 184 39.26 6.58 1.74
N ALA A 185 38.22 6.32 2.54
CA ALA A 185 38.25 5.33 3.61
C ALA A 185 38.22 3.87 3.09
N GLY A 186 37.91 3.65 1.81
CA GLY A 186 37.96 2.34 1.16
C GLY A 186 36.60 1.70 0.86
N PHE A 187 35.48 2.40 1.10
CA PHE A 187 34.14 1.89 0.76
C PHE A 187 34.05 1.60 -0.74
N THR A 188 33.64 0.38 -1.09
CA THR A 188 33.53 -0.07 -2.49
C THR A 188 32.21 0.35 -3.12
N GLN A 189 31.17 0.57 -2.32
CA GLN A 189 29.88 1.09 -2.74
C GLN A 189 29.53 2.34 -1.93
N VAL A 190 29.22 3.43 -2.64
CA VAL A 190 28.73 4.68 -2.02
C VAL A 190 27.57 5.20 -2.86
N SER A 191 26.37 5.22 -2.29
CA SER A 191 25.16 5.74 -2.93
C SER A 191 24.79 7.08 -2.29
N CYS A 192 24.70 8.15 -3.09
CA CYS A 192 24.30 9.48 -2.62
C CYS A 192 22.84 9.77 -2.97
N SER A 193 22.12 10.36 -2.03
CA SER A 193 20.69 10.57 -2.17
C SER A 193 20.32 11.54 -3.29
N HIS A 194 21.14 12.58 -3.52
CA HIS A 194 20.99 13.50 -4.65
C HIS A 194 21.25 12.87 -6.03
N GLU A 195 21.85 11.69 -6.11
CA GLU A 195 22.03 10.96 -7.37
C GLU A 195 20.98 9.86 -7.55
N VAL A 196 20.58 9.24 -6.44
CA VAL A 196 19.67 8.09 -6.40
C VAL A 196 18.21 8.52 -6.54
N SER A 197 17.78 9.53 -5.77
CA SER A 197 16.41 10.05 -5.76
C SER A 197 16.44 11.57 -5.47
N PRO A 198 16.71 12.42 -6.49
CA PRO A 198 16.92 13.87 -6.36
C PRO A 198 15.61 14.66 -6.15
N LEU A 199 14.77 14.20 -5.25
CA LEU A 199 13.45 14.77 -4.97
C LEU A 199 13.31 15.11 -3.48
N MET A 200 12.44 16.08 -3.18
CA MET A 200 12.07 16.43 -1.81
C MET A 200 11.43 15.24 -1.08
N LYS A 201 11.50 15.26 0.26
CA LYS A 201 11.14 14.25 1.28
C LYS A 201 12.32 13.38 1.70
N LEU A 202 12.81 13.59 2.93
CA LEU A 202 13.96 12.89 3.51
C LEU A 202 13.74 11.37 3.60
N VAL A 203 12.58 10.95 4.13
CA VAL A 203 12.31 9.53 4.41
C VAL A 203 12.32 8.66 3.14
N PRO A 204 11.49 8.92 2.11
CA PRO A 204 11.46 8.09 0.92
C PRO A 204 12.74 8.21 0.09
N ARG A 205 13.40 9.38 0.07
CA ARG A 205 14.70 9.54 -0.56
C ARG A 205 15.77 8.70 0.15
N GLY A 206 15.77 8.73 1.47
CA GLY A 206 16.70 7.98 2.30
C GLY A 206 16.53 6.48 2.14
N ASP A 207 15.30 5.95 2.25
CA ASP A 207 15.04 4.52 2.08
C ASP A 207 15.49 4.02 0.70
N THR A 208 15.22 4.79 -0.37
CA THR A 208 15.67 4.45 -1.73
C THR A 208 17.20 4.39 -1.84
N THR A 209 17.89 5.32 -1.18
CA THR A 209 19.35 5.40 -1.19
C THR A 209 19.98 4.24 -0.43
N VAL A 210 19.37 3.84 0.69
CA VAL A 210 19.77 2.65 1.45
C VAL A 210 19.54 1.39 0.62
N VAL A 211 18.38 1.24 -0.02
CA VAL A 211 18.10 0.09 -0.92
C VAL A 211 19.15 -0.01 -2.02
N ASP A 212 19.51 1.11 -2.64
CA ASP A 212 20.54 1.14 -3.68
C ASP A 212 21.92 0.69 -3.16
N ALA A 213 22.35 1.23 -2.00
CA ALA A 213 23.60 0.86 -1.36
C ALA A 213 23.63 -0.61 -0.92
N TYR A 214 22.51 -1.12 -0.43
CA TYR A 214 22.34 -2.47 0.07
C TYR A 214 22.37 -3.53 -1.06
N LEU A 215 21.72 -3.23 -2.19
CA LEU A 215 21.53 -4.19 -3.29
C LEU A 215 22.60 -4.11 -4.38
N SER A 216 23.17 -2.93 -4.66
CA SER A 216 24.12 -2.76 -5.77
C SER A 216 25.34 -3.70 -5.70
N PRO A 217 25.96 -3.96 -4.53
CA PRO A 217 27.10 -4.88 -4.45
C PRO A 217 26.74 -6.33 -4.79
N ILE A 218 25.55 -6.78 -4.39
CA ILE A 218 25.03 -8.13 -4.69
C ILE A 218 24.84 -8.28 -6.20
N LEU A 219 24.22 -7.28 -6.83
CA LEU A 219 24.03 -7.25 -8.27
C LEU A 219 25.35 -7.21 -9.01
N GLY A 220 26.29 -6.36 -8.59
CA GLY A 220 27.62 -6.28 -9.19
C GLY A 220 28.32 -7.64 -9.19
N ARG A 221 28.34 -8.35 -8.05
CA ARG A 221 28.91 -9.71 -7.95
C ARG A 221 28.25 -10.71 -8.90
N TYR A 222 26.93 -10.66 -9.02
CA TYR A 222 26.18 -11.53 -9.93
C TYR A 222 26.52 -11.23 -11.40
N VAL A 223 26.46 -9.96 -11.79
CA VAL A 223 26.79 -9.47 -13.12
C VAL A 223 28.23 -9.85 -13.50
N ASP A 224 29.19 -9.63 -12.61
CA ASP A 224 30.59 -10.01 -12.80
C ASP A 224 30.79 -11.52 -12.92
N GLY A 225 29.95 -12.31 -12.25
CA GLY A 225 29.93 -13.77 -12.35
C GLY A 225 29.48 -14.26 -13.73
N ILE A 226 28.46 -13.62 -14.31
CA ILE A 226 28.00 -13.90 -15.68
C ILE A 226 29.04 -13.41 -16.70
N ALA A 227 29.54 -12.19 -16.54
CA ALA A 227 30.54 -11.61 -17.44
C ALA A 227 31.83 -12.44 -17.54
N ARG A 228 32.29 -13.03 -16.43
CA ARG A 228 33.43 -13.97 -16.42
C ARG A 228 33.17 -15.26 -17.21
N GLN A 229 31.93 -15.72 -17.27
CA GLN A 229 31.55 -16.93 -18.02
C GLN A 229 31.22 -16.65 -19.49
N LEU A 230 30.92 -15.39 -19.83
CA LEU A 230 30.59 -14.93 -21.17
C LEU A 230 31.55 -13.79 -21.62
N PRO A 231 32.88 -14.03 -21.64
CA PRO A 231 33.85 -12.99 -21.94
C PRO A 231 33.66 -12.44 -23.36
N GLY A 232 33.61 -11.11 -23.50
CA GLY A 232 33.44 -10.44 -24.80
C GLY A 232 32.01 -10.43 -25.35
N VAL A 233 31.03 -10.96 -24.61
CA VAL A 233 29.61 -10.87 -24.95
C VAL A 233 28.99 -9.63 -24.31
N ARG A 234 28.19 -8.88 -25.07
CA ARG A 234 27.44 -7.72 -24.55
C ARG A 234 26.29 -8.20 -23.66
N LEU A 235 26.24 -7.69 -22.42
CA LEU A 235 25.22 -8.01 -21.43
C LEU A 235 24.31 -6.80 -21.18
N MET A 236 23.01 -7.00 -21.31
CA MET A 236 21.99 -5.98 -21.03
C MET A 236 21.05 -6.50 -19.94
N PHE A 237 20.73 -5.67 -18.97
CA PHE A 237 19.86 -6.01 -17.84
C PHE A 237 18.57 -5.21 -17.87
N MET A 238 17.46 -5.90 -17.61
CA MET A 238 16.14 -5.31 -17.46
C MET A 238 16.07 -4.50 -16.17
N GLN A 239 15.51 -3.29 -16.28
CA GLN A 239 15.22 -2.42 -15.15
C GLN A 239 13.75 -2.49 -14.76
N SER A 240 13.44 -2.08 -13.53
CA SER A 240 12.06 -2.02 -13.01
C SER A 240 11.13 -1.10 -13.81
N ASN A 241 11.68 -0.14 -14.56
CA ASN A 241 10.92 0.77 -15.43
C ASN A 241 10.55 0.16 -16.80
N GLY A 242 11.00 -1.08 -17.07
CA GLY A 242 10.82 -1.84 -18.32
C GLY A 242 11.86 -1.60 -19.41
N GLY A 243 12.89 -0.81 -19.14
CA GLY A 243 13.99 -0.55 -20.07
C GLY A 243 15.22 -1.42 -19.81
N LEU A 244 16.07 -1.57 -20.83
CA LEU A 244 17.36 -2.24 -20.72
C LEU A 244 18.50 -1.24 -20.45
N ARG A 245 19.46 -1.64 -19.60
CA ARG A 245 20.75 -0.97 -19.40
C ARG A 245 21.91 -1.93 -19.54
N GLU A 246 23.07 -1.42 -19.91
CA GLU A 246 24.30 -2.20 -19.88
C GLU A 246 24.72 -2.53 -18.43
N ALA A 247 25.36 -3.68 -18.25
CA ALA A 247 25.83 -4.23 -16.97
C ALA A 247 26.47 -3.21 -16.02
N ALA A 248 27.37 -2.35 -16.52
CA ALA A 248 28.11 -1.38 -15.73
C ALA A 248 27.25 -0.22 -15.20
N HIS A 249 26.07 -0.02 -15.75
CA HIS A 249 25.15 1.05 -15.35
C HIS A 249 23.89 0.53 -14.64
N PHE A 250 23.86 -0.75 -14.28
CA PHE A 250 22.74 -1.38 -13.59
C PHE A 250 22.84 -1.19 -12.08
N ARG A 251 21.84 -0.53 -11.48
CA ARG A 251 21.82 -0.14 -10.06
C ARG A 251 20.83 -0.97 -9.24
N GLY A 252 21.13 -1.12 -7.94
CA GLY A 252 20.32 -1.84 -6.95
C GLY A 252 18.85 -1.47 -6.97
N LYS A 253 18.56 -0.17 -6.89
CA LYS A 253 17.18 0.35 -6.87
C LYS A 253 16.39 0.06 -8.15
N ASP A 254 17.07 -0.09 -9.28
CA ASP A 254 16.46 -0.26 -10.61
C ASP A 254 16.29 -1.74 -10.98
N ALA A 255 16.69 -2.67 -10.11
CA ALA A 255 16.64 -4.11 -10.36
C ALA A 255 15.45 -4.81 -9.68
N VAL A 256 14.85 -4.16 -8.68
CA VAL A 256 13.73 -4.71 -7.89
C VAL A 256 12.51 -4.88 -8.79
N LEU A 257 11.95 -6.09 -8.87
CA LEU A 257 10.85 -6.44 -9.79
C LEU A 257 11.20 -6.30 -11.29
N SER A 258 12.48 -6.40 -11.67
CA SER A 258 12.89 -6.34 -13.09
C SER A 258 12.37 -7.50 -13.94
N GLY A 259 12.26 -8.72 -13.39
CA GLY A 259 11.70 -9.88 -14.10
C GLY A 259 10.25 -9.66 -14.55
N PRO A 260 9.33 -9.36 -13.61
CA PRO A 260 7.94 -9.02 -13.94
C PRO A 260 7.79 -7.85 -14.92
N ALA A 261 8.68 -6.84 -14.86
CA ALA A 261 8.70 -5.75 -15.83
C ALA A 261 8.91 -6.25 -17.27
N GLY A 262 9.73 -7.29 -17.45
CA GLY A 262 9.84 -8.04 -18.70
C GLY A 262 8.50 -8.59 -19.18
N GLY A 263 7.72 -9.21 -18.30
CA GLY A 263 6.37 -9.69 -18.60
C GLY A 263 5.43 -8.59 -19.09
N VAL A 264 5.47 -7.41 -18.46
CA VAL A 264 4.69 -6.23 -18.89
C VAL A 264 5.10 -5.73 -20.27
N VAL A 265 6.40 -5.73 -20.60
CA VAL A 265 6.85 -5.41 -21.97
C VAL A 265 6.36 -6.49 -22.94
N GLY A 266 6.52 -7.76 -22.59
CA GLY A 266 6.12 -8.91 -23.40
C GLY A 266 4.63 -8.89 -23.72
N MET A 267 3.77 -8.65 -22.73
CA MET A 267 2.32 -8.57 -22.93
C MET A 267 1.96 -7.41 -23.87
N ALA A 268 2.57 -6.23 -23.70
CA ALA A 268 2.21 -5.05 -24.48
C ALA A 268 2.63 -5.21 -25.94
N ARG A 269 3.85 -5.73 -26.18
CA ARG A 269 4.36 -5.99 -27.52
C ARG A 269 3.61 -7.13 -28.19
N SER A 270 3.44 -8.25 -27.50
CA SER A 270 2.78 -9.42 -28.07
C SER A 270 1.30 -9.16 -28.37
N SER A 271 0.58 -8.43 -27.53
CA SER A 271 -0.84 -8.11 -27.80
C SER A 271 -1.02 -7.13 -28.96
N ALA A 272 -0.03 -6.27 -29.21
CA ALA A 272 0.00 -5.43 -30.41
C ALA A 272 0.31 -6.23 -31.69
N GLU A 273 0.98 -7.38 -31.58
CA GLU A 273 1.28 -8.31 -32.69
C GLU A 273 0.12 -9.26 -33.03
N ALA A 274 -0.88 -9.38 -32.16
CA ALA A 274 -2.07 -10.18 -32.42
C ALA A 274 -2.85 -9.62 -33.63
N ASP A 275 -3.60 -10.47 -34.34
CA ASP A 275 -4.30 -10.13 -35.60
C ASP A 275 -5.11 -8.81 -35.55
N ASP A 276 -5.72 -8.48 -34.42
CA ASP A 276 -6.53 -7.26 -34.24
C ASP A 276 -5.75 -6.04 -33.69
N GLY A 277 -4.48 -6.20 -33.30
CA GLY A 277 -3.59 -5.13 -32.83
C GLY A 277 -4.07 -4.43 -31.56
N TYR A 278 -3.99 -5.10 -30.40
CA TYR A 278 -4.53 -4.57 -29.15
C TYR A 278 -3.55 -3.62 -28.44
N ASP A 279 -3.98 -2.37 -28.19
CA ASP A 279 -3.21 -1.33 -27.49
C ASP A 279 -3.72 -1.00 -26.07
N ARG A 280 -4.84 -1.63 -25.68
CA ARG A 280 -5.50 -1.52 -24.36
C ARG A 280 -5.59 -2.88 -23.70
N VAL A 281 -4.66 -3.15 -22.80
CA VAL A 281 -4.39 -4.49 -22.26
C VAL A 281 -4.31 -4.47 -20.74
N ILE A 282 -4.91 -5.49 -20.13
CA ILE A 282 -4.66 -5.88 -18.74
C ILE A 282 -3.76 -7.11 -18.75
N GLY A 283 -2.60 -7.03 -18.11
CA GLY A 283 -1.70 -8.17 -17.92
C GLY A 283 -2.14 -9.04 -16.76
N PHE A 284 -2.13 -10.35 -16.96
CA PHE A 284 -2.41 -11.36 -15.95
C PHE A 284 -1.35 -12.46 -16.04
N ASP A 285 -0.28 -12.29 -15.26
CA ASP A 285 0.81 -13.25 -15.10
C ASP A 285 0.57 -14.10 -13.85
N MET A 286 0.32 -15.40 -14.01
CA MET A 286 0.16 -16.28 -12.87
C MET A 286 1.22 -17.37 -12.86
N GLY A 287 2.04 -17.35 -11.81
CA GLY A 287 3.06 -18.34 -11.52
C GLY A 287 2.65 -19.32 -10.41
N GLY A 288 3.66 -20.01 -9.87
CA GLY A 288 3.49 -20.96 -8.76
C GLY A 288 3.30 -20.31 -7.40
N THR A 289 3.71 -19.06 -7.19
CA THR A 289 3.70 -18.42 -5.85
C THR A 289 2.77 -17.21 -5.79
N SER A 290 2.69 -16.46 -6.88
CA SER A 290 1.96 -15.20 -6.97
C SER A 290 1.31 -15.02 -8.33
N THR A 291 0.42 -14.02 -8.40
CA THR A 291 -0.07 -13.43 -9.63
C THR A 291 0.40 -11.99 -9.71
N ASP A 292 1.02 -11.61 -10.82
CA ASP A 292 1.40 -10.23 -11.14
C ASP A 292 0.41 -9.64 -12.14
N VAL A 293 -0.15 -8.49 -11.79
CA VAL A 293 -1.16 -7.79 -12.59
C VAL A 293 -0.64 -6.43 -13.04
N SER A 294 -0.90 -6.06 -14.29
CA SER A 294 -0.46 -4.77 -14.85
C SER A 294 -1.47 -4.20 -15.86
N HIS A 295 -1.33 -2.91 -16.18
CA HIS A 295 -2.20 -2.20 -17.12
C HIS A 295 -1.37 -1.47 -18.18
N TYR A 296 -1.81 -1.53 -19.43
CA TYR A 296 -1.21 -0.83 -20.56
C TYR A 296 -2.28 -0.23 -21.46
N ALA A 297 -2.13 1.06 -21.78
CA ALA A 297 -3.01 1.80 -22.69
C ALA A 297 -2.17 2.76 -23.54
N GLY A 298 -1.48 2.21 -24.55
CA GLY A 298 -0.57 2.96 -25.45
C GLY A 298 0.74 3.46 -24.82
N SER A 299 0.88 3.40 -23.48
CA SER A 299 2.13 3.68 -22.77
C SER A 299 2.22 2.90 -21.47
N PHE A 300 3.45 2.64 -21.01
CA PHE A 300 3.69 1.94 -19.75
C PHE A 300 3.36 2.85 -18.56
N GLU A 301 2.49 2.36 -17.67
CA GLU A 301 2.26 3.02 -16.40
C GLU A 301 3.43 2.80 -15.45
N ARG A 302 3.89 3.90 -14.85
CA ARG A 302 4.95 3.86 -13.85
C ARG A 302 4.47 4.47 -12.55
N ILE A 303 4.81 3.83 -11.44
CA ILE A 303 4.68 4.38 -10.10
C ILE A 303 6.05 4.85 -9.64
N PHE A 304 6.06 5.97 -8.92
CA PHE A 304 7.28 6.57 -8.40
C PHE A 304 7.49 6.27 -6.93
N GLY A 305 6.48 5.82 -6.20
CA GLY A 305 6.58 5.39 -4.80
C GLY A 305 5.95 4.01 -4.66
N SER A 306 6.69 3.06 -4.08
CA SER A 306 6.20 1.72 -3.76
C SER A 306 6.75 1.27 -2.40
N GLU A 307 6.15 0.22 -1.87
CA GLU A 307 6.69 -0.52 -0.73
C GLU A 307 6.89 -1.97 -1.17
N VAL A 308 8.11 -2.48 -1.04
CA VAL A 308 8.46 -3.86 -1.37
C VAL A 308 9.13 -4.47 -0.13
N ALA A 309 8.61 -5.59 0.36
CA ALA A 309 9.10 -6.25 1.58
C ALA A 309 9.15 -5.34 2.83
N GLY A 310 8.16 -4.44 2.97
CA GLY A 310 8.11 -3.43 4.04
C GLY A 310 9.10 -2.28 3.87
N VAL A 311 9.86 -2.24 2.76
CA VAL A 311 10.83 -1.19 2.45
C VAL A 311 10.24 -0.24 1.44
N ARG A 312 10.16 1.04 1.82
CA ARG A 312 9.66 2.11 0.96
C ARG A 312 10.73 2.49 -0.06
N MET A 313 10.35 2.74 -1.28
CA MET A 313 11.27 3.21 -2.31
C MET A 313 10.61 4.17 -3.28
N ARG A 314 11.39 5.14 -3.73
CA ARG A 314 11.02 6.18 -4.67
C ARG A 314 11.85 6.07 -5.95
N ALA A 315 11.57 5.05 -6.74
CA ALA A 315 12.19 4.79 -8.04
C ALA A 315 11.10 4.56 -9.10
N PRO A 316 11.35 4.90 -10.38
CA PRO A 316 10.41 4.60 -11.44
C PRO A 316 10.31 3.09 -11.64
N MET A 317 9.15 2.55 -11.32
CA MET A 317 8.84 1.14 -11.51
C MET A 317 7.58 1.02 -12.36
N MET A 318 7.52 0.01 -13.22
CA MET A 318 6.26 -0.38 -13.82
C MET A 318 5.23 -0.66 -12.72
N ASN A 319 4.01 -0.20 -12.95
CA ASN A 319 2.93 -0.39 -11.99
C ASN A 319 2.45 -1.84 -12.04
N ILE A 320 3.15 -2.70 -11.29
CA ILE A 320 2.85 -4.12 -11.15
C ILE A 320 2.28 -4.33 -9.75
N HIS A 321 1.09 -4.93 -9.69
CA HIS A 321 0.48 -5.32 -8.44
C HIS A 321 0.56 -6.83 -8.29
N THR A 322 1.35 -7.27 -7.32
CA THR A 322 1.53 -8.68 -6.99
C THR A 322 0.53 -9.08 -5.90
N VAL A 323 -0.17 -10.19 -6.11
CA VAL A 323 -1.03 -10.82 -5.10
C VAL A 323 -0.54 -12.22 -4.79
N ALA A 324 -0.60 -12.59 -3.52
CA ALA A 324 -0.28 -13.93 -3.01
C ALA A 324 -1.36 -14.98 -3.38
N ALA A 325 -1.75 -14.98 -4.65
CA ALA A 325 -2.68 -15.91 -5.27
C ALA A 325 -1.97 -16.53 -6.47
N GLY A 326 -1.18 -17.58 -6.24
CA GLY A 326 -0.53 -18.37 -7.28
C GLY A 326 -0.95 -19.84 -7.21
N GLY A 327 -0.37 -20.69 -8.07
CA GLY A 327 -0.68 -22.12 -8.07
C GLY A 327 -0.41 -22.82 -6.71
N GLY A 328 0.52 -22.31 -5.92
CA GLY A 328 0.93 -22.86 -4.63
C GLY A 328 0.26 -22.20 -3.42
N SER A 329 -0.68 -21.25 -3.61
CA SER A 329 -1.41 -20.64 -2.50
C SER A 329 -2.20 -21.71 -1.73
N VAL A 330 -2.04 -21.74 -0.41
CA VAL A 330 -2.56 -22.79 0.47
C VAL A 330 -4.07 -22.63 0.69
N LEU A 331 -4.79 -23.75 0.72
CA LEU A 331 -6.23 -23.79 0.98
C LEU A 331 -6.51 -24.03 2.47
N HIS A 332 -7.25 -23.12 3.10
CA HIS A 332 -7.57 -23.15 4.53
C HIS A 332 -9.07 -23.27 4.78
N PHE A 333 -9.44 -24.07 5.78
CA PHE A 333 -10.80 -24.13 6.33
C PHE A 333 -10.71 -24.04 7.86
N ASP A 334 -11.44 -23.10 8.47
CA ASP A 334 -11.40 -22.82 9.91
C ASP A 334 -12.63 -23.34 10.68
N GLY A 335 -13.44 -24.19 10.04
CA GLY A 335 -14.69 -24.70 10.59
C GLY A 335 -15.91 -23.85 10.25
N ARG A 336 -15.75 -22.67 9.62
CA ARG A 336 -16.88 -21.86 9.13
C ARG A 336 -16.70 -21.28 7.74
N ARG A 337 -15.50 -20.83 7.36
CA ARG A 337 -15.23 -20.22 6.04
C ARG A 337 -14.04 -20.86 5.33
N TYR A 338 -14.08 -20.80 4.00
CA TYR A 338 -12.95 -21.15 3.13
C TYR A 338 -12.05 -19.93 2.92
N ARG A 339 -10.73 -20.13 2.91
CA ARG A 339 -9.73 -19.09 2.64
C ARG A 339 -8.62 -19.63 1.73
N VAL A 340 -8.04 -18.76 0.89
CA VAL A 340 -6.92 -19.08 -0.01
C VAL A 340 -5.77 -18.13 0.29
N GLY A 341 -4.60 -18.68 0.62
CA GLY A 341 -3.41 -17.92 1.00
C GLY A 341 -3.56 -17.16 2.33
N PRO A 342 -2.69 -16.16 2.60
CA PRO A 342 -1.64 -15.61 1.72
C PRO A 342 -0.36 -16.46 1.67
N ASP A 343 -0.24 -17.48 2.50
CA ASP A 343 0.87 -18.41 2.48
C ASP A 343 0.89 -19.26 1.19
N SER A 344 2.11 -19.62 0.78
CA SER A 344 2.37 -20.42 -0.40
C SER A 344 3.24 -21.61 -0.06
N ALA A 345 2.94 -22.77 -0.65
CA ALA A 345 3.76 -23.96 -0.54
C ALA A 345 5.05 -23.89 -1.39
N GLY A 346 5.19 -22.87 -2.26
CA GLY A 346 6.34 -22.70 -3.16
C GLY A 346 6.53 -23.90 -4.10
N ALA A 347 7.79 -24.20 -4.44
CA ALA A 347 8.16 -25.42 -5.16
C ALA A 347 8.56 -26.57 -4.21
N VAL A 348 8.98 -26.25 -2.98
CA VAL A 348 9.39 -27.20 -1.94
C VAL A 348 8.85 -26.71 -0.59
N PRO A 349 8.01 -27.50 0.13
CA PRO A 349 7.53 -28.83 -0.26
C PRO A 349 6.56 -28.81 -1.45
N GLY A 350 6.06 -27.64 -1.87
CA GLY A 350 5.15 -27.49 -3.00
C GLY A 350 3.73 -27.99 -2.74
N PRO A 351 2.83 -27.89 -3.73
CA PRO A 351 1.51 -28.53 -3.71
C PRO A 351 1.53 -30.00 -3.28
N ALA A 352 0.42 -30.50 -2.72
CA ALA A 352 0.32 -31.90 -2.31
C ALA A 352 0.62 -32.86 -3.48
N CYS A 353 0.20 -32.49 -4.69
CA CYS A 353 0.48 -33.24 -5.92
C CYS A 353 1.96 -33.31 -6.33
N TYR A 354 2.87 -32.53 -5.73
CA TYR A 354 4.31 -32.55 -6.05
C TYR A 354 5.08 -33.70 -5.37
N ARG A 355 4.41 -34.53 -4.55
CA ARG A 355 4.97 -35.72 -3.89
C ARG A 355 6.09 -35.42 -2.89
N ARG A 356 6.04 -34.26 -2.23
CA ARG A 356 7.03 -33.82 -1.22
C ARG A 356 6.40 -33.42 0.12
N GLY A 357 5.17 -33.88 0.37
CA GLY A 357 4.49 -33.75 1.67
C GLY A 357 3.84 -32.39 1.94
N GLY A 358 3.71 -31.51 0.94
CA GLY A 358 3.11 -30.19 1.13
C GLY A 358 1.58 -30.19 1.25
N PRO A 359 0.96 -29.02 1.52
CA PRO A 359 -0.49 -28.88 1.81
C PRO A 359 -1.36 -28.88 0.54
N LEU A 360 -2.69 -28.84 0.70
CA LEU A 360 -3.60 -28.56 -0.43
C LEU A 360 -3.44 -27.11 -0.90
N THR A 361 -3.38 -26.92 -2.21
CA THR A 361 -3.14 -25.62 -2.88
C THR A 361 -4.08 -25.40 -4.07
N VAL A 362 -4.03 -24.22 -4.68
CA VAL A 362 -4.77 -23.89 -5.92
C VAL A 362 -4.46 -24.89 -7.06
N THR A 363 -3.20 -25.33 -7.20
CA THR A 363 -2.81 -26.35 -8.19
C THR A 363 -3.50 -27.68 -7.89
N ASP A 364 -3.60 -28.06 -6.61
CA ASP A 364 -4.31 -29.28 -6.22
C ASP A 364 -5.81 -29.17 -6.53
N ALA A 365 -6.43 -27.99 -6.36
CA ALA A 365 -7.80 -27.77 -6.80
C ALA A 365 -7.96 -27.92 -8.33
N ASN A 366 -7.03 -27.38 -9.13
CA ASN A 366 -7.03 -27.58 -10.58
C ASN A 366 -6.87 -29.05 -10.99
N VAL A 367 -6.02 -29.81 -10.28
CA VAL A 367 -5.87 -31.26 -10.47
C VAL A 367 -7.14 -32.02 -10.07
N MET A 368 -7.76 -31.65 -8.94
CA MET A 368 -9.01 -32.24 -8.46
C MET A 368 -10.16 -32.08 -9.47
N LEU A 369 -10.26 -30.89 -10.06
CA LEU A 369 -11.29 -30.54 -11.04
C LEU A 369 -10.98 -31.02 -12.45
N GLY A 370 -9.81 -31.64 -12.69
CA GLY A 370 -9.39 -32.07 -14.02
C GLY A 370 -9.11 -30.91 -15.00
N ARG A 371 -8.85 -29.70 -14.49
CA ARG A 371 -8.36 -28.57 -15.27
C ARG A 371 -6.89 -28.77 -15.68
N VAL A 372 -6.11 -29.40 -14.80
CA VAL A 372 -4.73 -29.83 -15.07
C VAL A 372 -4.70 -31.36 -15.12
N GLN A 373 -4.11 -31.91 -16.18
CA GLN A 373 -4.05 -33.36 -16.42
C GLN A 373 -2.64 -33.90 -16.16
N PRO A 374 -2.41 -34.71 -15.12
CA PRO A 374 -1.06 -35.21 -14.77
C PRO A 374 -0.31 -35.92 -15.90
N ALA A 375 -1.01 -36.58 -16.83
CA ALA A 375 -0.41 -37.29 -17.96
C ALA A 375 0.11 -36.36 -19.08
N HIS A 376 -0.31 -35.10 -19.07
CA HIS A 376 0.07 -34.06 -20.03
C HIS A 376 0.83 -32.92 -19.34
N PHE A 377 1.42 -33.21 -18.18
CA PHE A 377 2.25 -32.28 -17.42
C PHE A 377 3.67 -32.88 -17.32
N PRO A 378 4.74 -32.07 -17.36
CA PRO A 378 6.11 -32.58 -17.26
C PRO A 378 6.34 -33.46 -16.02
N ALA A 379 6.98 -34.62 -16.23
CA ALA A 379 7.33 -35.56 -15.16
C ALA A 379 8.62 -35.10 -14.45
N VAL A 380 8.50 -34.04 -13.63
CA VAL A 380 9.63 -33.40 -12.94
C VAL A 380 9.48 -33.40 -11.41
N PHE A 381 8.55 -34.20 -10.87
CA PHE A 381 8.19 -34.21 -9.45
C PHE A 381 8.72 -35.43 -8.68
N GLY A 382 8.47 -35.46 -7.37
CA GLY A 382 8.97 -36.49 -6.48
C GLY A 382 10.41 -36.25 -6.00
N PRO A 383 10.96 -37.20 -5.24
CA PRO A 383 12.32 -37.10 -4.67
C PRO A 383 13.41 -37.04 -5.75
N GLU A 384 13.27 -37.83 -6.82
CA GLU A 384 14.26 -37.94 -7.90
C GLU A 384 13.98 -36.99 -9.09
N GLY A 385 12.84 -36.28 -9.08
CA GLY A 385 12.52 -35.26 -10.10
C GLY A 385 12.13 -35.83 -11.47
N ASP A 386 11.51 -37.01 -11.50
CA ASP A 386 11.19 -37.78 -12.72
C ASP A 386 9.74 -38.31 -12.75
N GLN A 387 8.88 -37.89 -11.82
CA GLN A 387 7.52 -38.41 -11.65
C GLN A 387 6.43 -37.39 -12.05
N PRO A 388 5.23 -37.87 -12.46
CA PRO A 388 4.07 -37.02 -12.71
C PRO A 388 3.39 -36.56 -11.41
N LEU A 389 2.49 -35.57 -11.53
CA LEU A 389 1.65 -35.08 -10.44
C LEU A 389 0.81 -36.20 -9.78
N ASP A 390 0.63 -36.12 -8.46
CA ASP A 390 -0.12 -37.11 -7.68
C ASP A 390 -1.60 -36.76 -7.48
N ALA A 391 -2.43 -37.12 -8.47
CA ALA A 391 -3.87 -36.91 -8.37
C ALA A 391 -4.57 -37.80 -7.31
N ALA A 392 -3.95 -38.90 -6.86
CA ALA A 392 -4.57 -39.76 -5.85
C ALA A 392 -4.55 -39.10 -4.48
N THR A 393 -3.39 -38.58 -4.07
CA THR A 393 -3.21 -37.82 -2.83
C THR A 393 -4.14 -36.60 -2.77
N VAL A 394 -4.30 -35.88 -3.88
CA VAL A 394 -5.22 -34.73 -3.98
C VAL A 394 -6.67 -35.13 -3.69
N ARG A 395 -7.16 -36.20 -4.33
CA ARG A 395 -8.53 -36.68 -4.14
C ARG A 395 -8.80 -37.09 -2.70
N GLU A 396 -7.89 -37.85 -2.09
CA GLU A 396 -8.00 -38.29 -0.70
C GLU A 396 -8.16 -37.10 0.25
N ARG A 397 -7.34 -36.06 0.08
CA ARG A 397 -7.35 -34.88 0.95
C ARG A 397 -8.60 -34.00 0.77
N PHE A 398 -9.11 -33.84 -0.45
CA PHE A 398 -10.36 -33.11 -0.66
C PHE A 398 -11.58 -33.87 -0.14
N VAL A 399 -11.58 -35.21 -0.18
CA VAL A 399 -12.63 -36.03 0.46
C VAL A 399 -12.69 -35.72 1.94
N ARG A 400 -11.54 -35.80 2.62
CA ARG A 400 -11.45 -35.49 4.04
C ARG A 400 -11.88 -34.06 4.36
N LEU A 401 -11.45 -33.08 3.56
CA LEU A 401 -11.82 -31.68 3.78
C LEU A 401 -13.32 -31.43 3.63
N ALA A 402 -13.97 -32.10 2.68
CA ALA A 402 -15.44 -32.02 2.52
C ALA A 402 -16.18 -32.66 3.71
N GLU A 403 -15.69 -33.78 4.23
CA GLU A 403 -16.22 -34.41 5.45
C GLU A 403 -16.09 -33.46 6.66
N GLU A 404 -14.92 -32.85 6.85
CA GLU A 404 -14.67 -31.85 7.91
C GLU A 404 -15.60 -30.63 7.79
N ALA A 405 -15.84 -30.13 6.57
CA ALA A 405 -16.77 -29.02 6.33
C ALA A 405 -18.24 -29.38 6.61
N ALA A 406 -18.66 -30.58 6.24
CA ALA A 406 -20.00 -31.09 6.50
C ALA A 406 -20.28 -31.26 7.99
N GLU A 407 -19.31 -31.76 8.75
CA GLU A 407 -19.41 -31.90 10.20
C GLU A 407 -19.48 -30.54 10.91
N ALA A 408 -18.69 -29.56 10.47
CA ALA A 408 -18.57 -28.27 11.16
C ALA A 408 -19.72 -27.28 10.85
N THR A 409 -20.20 -27.27 9.60
CA THR A 409 -21.14 -26.25 9.10
C THR A 409 -22.47 -26.81 8.59
N GLY A 410 -22.57 -28.13 8.42
CA GLY A 410 -23.68 -28.76 7.71
C GLY A 410 -23.61 -28.63 6.18
N ASP A 411 -22.50 -28.10 5.64
CA ASP A 411 -22.24 -27.99 4.20
C ASP A 411 -22.14 -29.38 3.55
N ARG A 412 -23.06 -29.71 2.63
CA ARG A 412 -23.13 -31.03 1.98
C ARG A 412 -22.45 -31.09 0.62
N ARG A 413 -21.64 -30.07 0.27
CA ARG A 413 -20.89 -30.04 -0.98
C ARG A 413 -19.93 -31.22 -1.07
N GLY A 414 -19.87 -31.83 -2.26
CA GLY A 414 -18.90 -32.88 -2.55
C GLY A 414 -17.47 -32.35 -2.68
N PRO A 415 -16.45 -33.23 -2.71
CA PRO A 415 -15.04 -32.84 -2.78
C PRO A 415 -14.70 -31.94 -3.97
N GLU A 416 -15.30 -32.17 -5.14
CA GLU A 416 -15.15 -31.31 -6.31
C GLU A 416 -15.80 -29.95 -6.13
N GLU A 417 -16.96 -29.87 -5.46
CA GLU A 417 -17.63 -28.60 -5.20
C GLU A 417 -16.86 -27.75 -4.19
N VAL A 418 -16.24 -28.39 -3.19
CA VAL A 418 -15.31 -27.73 -2.26
C VAL A 418 -14.08 -27.21 -3.01
N ALA A 419 -13.47 -28.02 -3.88
CA ALA A 419 -12.34 -27.58 -4.70
C ALA A 419 -12.72 -26.42 -5.64
N ALA A 420 -13.91 -26.45 -6.24
CA ALA A 420 -14.44 -25.36 -7.06
C ALA A 420 -14.65 -24.07 -6.25
N GLY A 421 -15.19 -24.17 -5.02
CA GLY A 421 -15.37 -23.01 -4.14
C GLY A 421 -14.04 -22.34 -3.76
N PHE A 422 -12.97 -23.11 -3.54
CA PHE A 422 -11.64 -22.53 -3.35
C PHE A 422 -11.12 -21.81 -4.61
N LEU A 423 -11.38 -22.35 -5.81
CA LEU A 423 -11.02 -21.66 -7.05
C LEU A 423 -11.83 -20.37 -7.23
N ASP A 424 -13.10 -20.34 -6.87
CA ASP A 424 -13.92 -19.11 -6.94
C ASP A 424 -13.34 -18.01 -6.05
N ILE A 425 -12.89 -18.34 -4.84
CA ILE A 425 -12.19 -17.41 -3.93
C ILE A 425 -10.86 -16.94 -4.55
N ALA A 426 -10.06 -17.85 -5.11
CA ALA A 426 -8.80 -17.50 -5.76
C ALA A 426 -9.02 -16.56 -6.96
N VAL A 427 -10.00 -16.87 -7.82
CA VAL A 427 -10.40 -16.05 -8.98
C VAL A 427 -10.87 -14.67 -8.52
N LEU A 428 -11.66 -14.58 -7.46
CA LEU A 428 -12.09 -13.30 -6.93
C LEU A 428 -10.90 -12.48 -6.40
N ASN A 429 -9.98 -13.09 -5.66
CA ASN A 429 -8.78 -12.41 -5.17
C ASN A 429 -7.95 -11.84 -6.34
N MET A 430 -7.77 -12.64 -7.41
CA MET A 430 -7.09 -12.20 -8.63
C MET A 430 -7.86 -11.09 -9.36
N ALA A 431 -9.19 -11.20 -9.49
CA ALA A 431 -10.02 -10.16 -10.11
C ALA A 431 -10.02 -8.85 -9.31
N ASN A 432 -10.01 -8.92 -7.97
CA ASN A 432 -9.90 -7.75 -7.11
C ASN A 432 -8.53 -7.05 -7.26
N ALA A 433 -7.46 -7.83 -7.44
CA ALA A 433 -6.13 -7.30 -7.77
C ALA A 433 -6.15 -6.50 -9.08
N VAL A 434 -6.76 -7.07 -10.12
CA VAL A 434 -6.96 -6.37 -11.40
C VAL A 434 -7.80 -5.11 -11.23
N LYS A 435 -8.92 -5.16 -10.51
CA LYS A 435 -9.75 -3.98 -10.23
C LYS A 435 -8.95 -2.88 -9.51
N LYS A 436 -8.03 -3.24 -8.61
CA LYS A 436 -7.17 -2.32 -7.87
C LYS A 436 -6.26 -1.48 -8.77
N ILE A 437 -5.65 -2.09 -9.78
CA ILE A 437 -4.78 -1.35 -10.71
C ILE A 437 -5.53 -0.65 -11.85
N SER A 438 -6.80 -0.98 -12.06
CA SER A 438 -7.58 -0.50 -13.22
C SER A 438 -8.75 0.42 -12.84
N VAL A 439 -9.82 -0.16 -12.30
CA VAL A 439 -11.08 0.54 -11.96
C VAL A 439 -10.87 1.62 -10.91
N GLN A 440 -10.00 1.38 -9.91
CA GLN A 440 -9.69 2.39 -8.89
C GLN A 440 -9.03 3.66 -9.48
N ARG A 441 -8.42 3.53 -10.66
CA ARG A 441 -7.80 4.65 -11.41
C ARG A 441 -8.73 5.27 -12.45
N GLY A 442 -9.96 4.77 -12.58
CA GLY A 442 -10.98 5.31 -13.49
C GLY A 442 -11.03 4.64 -14.86
N TYR A 443 -10.35 3.51 -15.06
CA TYR A 443 -10.40 2.78 -16.32
C TYR A 443 -11.64 1.87 -16.40
N ASP A 444 -12.35 1.93 -17.54
CA ASP A 444 -13.41 1.00 -17.90
C ASP A 444 -12.81 -0.28 -18.50
N VAL A 445 -12.51 -1.25 -17.64
CA VAL A 445 -11.87 -2.54 -18.02
C VAL A 445 -12.65 -3.34 -19.06
N THR A 446 -13.95 -3.10 -19.24
CA THR A 446 -14.74 -3.83 -20.23
C THR A 446 -14.32 -3.54 -21.68
N ARG A 447 -13.58 -2.45 -21.89
CA ARG A 447 -13.01 -2.04 -23.18
C ARG A 447 -11.60 -2.57 -23.43
N TYR A 448 -11.06 -3.35 -22.48
CA TYR A 448 -9.70 -3.88 -22.53
C TYR A 448 -9.74 -5.36 -22.86
N VAL A 449 -8.61 -5.89 -23.33
CA VAL A 449 -8.38 -7.33 -23.41
C VAL A 449 -7.54 -7.79 -22.22
N LEU A 450 -7.80 -9.01 -21.74
CA LEU A 450 -6.97 -9.65 -20.71
C LEU A 450 -5.87 -10.45 -21.42
N THR A 451 -4.61 -10.07 -21.26
CA THR A 451 -3.48 -10.88 -21.76
C THR A 451 -3.00 -11.80 -20.65
N SER A 452 -3.22 -13.10 -20.84
CA SER A 452 -2.88 -14.11 -19.85
C SER A 452 -1.58 -14.81 -20.21
N PHE A 453 -0.67 -14.87 -19.23
CA PHE A 453 0.63 -15.51 -19.34
C PHE A 453 1.10 -16.05 -17.99
N GLY A 454 2.30 -16.62 -17.96
CA GLY A 454 2.76 -17.45 -16.86
C GLY A 454 2.16 -18.86 -16.94
N GLY A 455 2.85 -19.85 -16.36
CA GLY A 455 2.49 -21.26 -16.53
C GLY A 455 1.10 -21.65 -16.01
N ALA A 456 0.54 -20.85 -15.08
CA ALA A 456 -0.79 -21.07 -14.51
C ALA A 456 -1.86 -20.07 -14.98
N GLY A 457 -1.50 -19.01 -15.71
CA GLY A 457 -2.46 -17.96 -16.11
C GLY A 457 -3.61 -18.50 -16.95
N GLY A 458 -3.29 -19.29 -17.98
CA GLY A 458 -4.30 -19.88 -18.87
C GLY A 458 -5.31 -20.79 -18.17
N GLN A 459 -5.02 -21.27 -16.95
CA GLN A 459 -5.90 -22.15 -16.17
C GLN A 459 -7.11 -21.40 -15.57
N HIS A 460 -6.97 -20.07 -15.39
CA HIS A 460 -7.95 -19.21 -14.72
C HIS A 460 -8.42 -18.03 -15.57
N ALA A 461 -7.82 -17.80 -16.75
CA ALA A 461 -8.03 -16.60 -17.55
C ALA A 461 -9.51 -16.33 -17.91
N CYS A 462 -10.27 -17.36 -18.32
CA CYS A 462 -11.70 -17.24 -18.61
C CYS A 462 -12.51 -16.78 -17.39
N ALA A 463 -12.31 -17.42 -16.24
CA ALA A 463 -13.02 -17.10 -15.00
C ALA A 463 -12.67 -15.68 -14.49
N VAL A 464 -11.40 -15.29 -14.53
CA VAL A 464 -10.95 -13.93 -14.19
C VAL A 464 -11.55 -12.90 -15.15
N ALA A 465 -11.54 -13.16 -16.46
CA ALA A 465 -12.15 -12.28 -17.45
C ALA A 465 -13.67 -12.12 -17.24
N ASP A 466 -14.38 -13.22 -16.95
CA ASP A 466 -15.81 -13.17 -16.63
C ASP A 466 -16.08 -12.33 -15.37
N ALA A 467 -15.29 -12.49 -14.30
CA ALA A 467 -15.41 -11.70 -13.06
C ALA A 467 -15.09 -10.20 -13.23
N LEU A 468 -14.30 -9.84 -14.25
CA LEU A 468 -13.94 -8.46 -14.59
C LEU A 468 -14.87 -7.83 -15.61
N GLY A 469 -15.67 -8.65 -16.27
CA GLY A 469 -16.51 -8.23 -17.36
C GLY A 469 -15.80 -8.06 -18.70
N ILE A 470 -14.62 -8.65 -18.87
CA ILE A 470 -13.82 -8.61 -20.11
C ILE A 470 -14.33 -9.67 -21.09
N GLY A 471 -14.56 -9.29 -22.35
CA GLY A 471 -15.10 -10.20 -23.38
C GLY A 471 -14.05 -11.00 -24.14
N THR A 472 -12.78 -10.59 -24.06
CA THR A 472 -11.69 -11.11 -24.89
C THR A 472 -10.44 -11.34 -24.06
N VAL A 473 -9.87 -12.53 -24.17
CA VAL A 473 -8.59 -12.92 -23.58
C VAL A 473 -7.60 -13.23 -24.70
N VAL A 474 -6.38 -12.72 -24.60
CA VAL A 474 -5.27 -13.04 -25.49
C VAL A 474 -4.29 -13.93 -24.73
N VAL A 475 -3.95 -15.09 -25.29
CA VAL A 475 -2.87 -15.95 -24.79
C VAL A 475 -1.75 -15.94 -25.84
N PRO A 476 -0.66 -15.18 -25.59
CA PRO A 476 0.48 -15.10 -26.49
C PRO A 476 1.10 -16.47 -26.83
N PRO A 477 1.80 -16.61 -27.97
CA PRO A 477 2.78 -17.67 -28.11
C PRO A 477 3.84 -17.51 -27.01
N LEU A 478 4.40 -18.61 -26.52
CA LEU A 478 5.41 -18.59 -25.45
C LEU A 478 4.88 -18.00 -24.13
N ALA A 479 3.59 -18.16 -23.83
CA ALA A 479 2.96 -17.61 -22.61
C ALA A 479 3.68 -18.05 -21.32
N GLY A 480 4.24 -19.26 -21.27
CA GLY A 480 4.99 -19.78 -20.13
C GLY A 480 6.38 -19.15 -19.94
N VAL A 481 6.91 -18.43 -20.94
CA VAL A 481 8.22 -17.74 -20.90
C VAL A 481 8.14 -16.28 -21.41
N LEU A 482 6.95 -15.67 -21.35
CA LEU A 482 6.69 -14.36 -21.94
C LEU A 482 7.56 -13.24 -21.34
N SER A 483 7.93 -13.36 -20.07
CA SER A 483 8.84 -12.41 -19.41
C SER A 483 10.21 -12.38 -20.09
N ALA A 484 10.78 -13.55 -20.42
CA ALA A 484 12.04 -13.65 -21.17
C ALA A 484 11.89 -13.07 -22.59
N TYR A 485 10.77 -13.34 -23.27
CA TYR A 485 10.47 -12.71 -24.56
C TYR A 485 10.41 -11.18 -24.47
N GLY A 486 9.69 -10.65 -23.48
CA GLY A 486 9.55 -9.22 -23.22
C GLY A 486 10.87 -8.53 -22.93
N ILE A 487 11.77 -9.18 -22.16
CA ILE A 487 13.16 -8.74 -21.98
C ILE A 487 13.90 -8.65 -23.31
N GLY A 488 13.66 -9.62 -24.19
CA GLY A 488 14.21 -9.67 -25.53
C GLY A 488 13.82 -8.49 -26.43
N VAL A 489 12.55 -8.10 -26.40
CA VAL A 489 11.99 -7.04 -27.25
C VAL A 489 11.94 -5.66 -26.59
N ALA A 490 12.50 -5.52 -25.38
CA ALA A 490 12.56 -4.26 -24.66
C ALA A 490 13.54 -3.26 -25.29
N ASP A 491 13.17 -1.99 -25.20
CA ASP A 491 14.01 -0.87 -25.60
C ASP A 491 15.07 -0.57 -24.53
N ALA A 492 16.19 0.04 -24.93
CA ALA A 492 17.14 0.60 -23.98
C ALA A 492 16.62 1.96 -23.51
N THR A 493 16.60 2.17 -22.20
CA THR A 493 16.01 3.39 -21.61
C THR A 493 16.93 3.98 -20.57
N ALA A 494 17.07 5.31 -20.58
CA ALA A 494 17.73 6.06 -19.52
C ALA A 494 16.78 7.17 -19.05
N MET A 495 16.53 7.23 -17.75
CA MET A 495 15.63 8.22 -17.15
C MET A 495 16.34 9.00 -16.05
N ARG A 496 16.06 10.30 -15.98
CA ARG A 496 16.52 11.19 -14.91
C ARG A 496 15.43 12.16 -14.50
N GLU A 497 15.43 12.50 -13.22
CA GLU A 497 14.49 13.43 -12.63
C GLU A 497 15.25 14.51 -11.86
N GLN A 498 14.63 15.66 -11.68
CA GLN A 498 15.16 16.73 -10.85
C GLN A 498 14.03 17.60 -10.31
N ALA A 499 14.06 17.92 -9.02
CA ALA A 499 13.18 18.93 -8.44
C ALA A 499 13.50 20.33 -8.98
N VAL A 500 12.45 21.13 -9.22
CA VAL A 500 12.55 22.51 -9.73
C VAL A 500 11.83 23.48 -8.78
N GLU A 501 10.60 23.15 -8.38
CA GLU A 501 9.76 23.93 -7.45
C GLU A 501 9.57 25.40 -7.84
N VAL A 502 9.11 25.63 -9.08
CA VAL A 502 8.89 26.98 -9.66
C VAL A 502 7.42 27.18 -10.01
N GLU A 503 6.90 28.38 -9.75
CA GLU A 503 5.53 28.78 -10.12
C GLU A 503 5.42 29.06 -11.62
N ILE A 504 4.33 28.62 -12.25
CA ILE A 504 4.03 28.83 -13.67
C ILE A 504 2.73 29.63 -13.78
N ASP A 505 2.85 30.87 -14.27
CA ASP A 505 1.72 31.65 -14.76
C ASP A 505 1.47 31.32 -16.26
N PRO A 506 0.29 30.79 -16.62
CA PRO A 506 -0.09 30.50 -18.01
C PRO A 506 -0.02 31.70 -18.97
N GLU A 507 -0.15 32.93 -18.45
CA GLU A 507 -0.31 34.14 -19.28
C GLU A 507 0.97 35.00 -19.39
N SER A 508 1.96 34.87 -18.49
CA SER A 508 3.05 35.87 -18.45
C SER A 508 4.47 35.41 -18.09
N ASP A 509 4.71 34.17 -17.65
CA ASP A 509 6.01 33.83 -17.04
C ASP A 509 7.00 33.09 -17.96
N ALA A 510 7.65 33.85 -18.85
CA ALA A 510 8.68 33.32 -19.76
C ALA A 510 9.96 32.86 -19.04
N THR A 511 10.26 33.38 -17.83
CA THR A 511 11.52 33.10 -17.12
C THR A 511 11.44 31.76 -16.39
N ALA A 512 10.34 31.50 -15.68
CA ALA A 512 10.07 30.21 -15.04
C ALA A 512 10.10 29.04 -16.03
N VAL A 513 9.50 29.25 -17.20
CA VAL A 513 9.49 28.25 -18.28
C VAL A 513 10.88 28.06 -18.87
N ALA A 514 11.68 29.11 -19.05
CA ALA A 514 13.06 28.98 -19.51
C ALA A 514 13.92 28.15 -18.54
N GLU A 515 13.71 28.28 -17.23
CA GLU A 515 14.36 27.43 -16.22
C GLU A 515 13.98 25.96 -16.36
N VAL A 516 12.67 25.65 -16.45
CA VAL A 516 12.16 24.29 -16.66
C VAL A 516 12.73 23.67 -17.95
N HIS A 517 12.76 24.42 -19.04
CA HIS A 517 13.35 23.97 -20.31
C HIS A 517 14.86 23.73 -20.18
N GLY A 518 15.60 24.63 -19.52
CA GLY A 518 17.04 24.48 -19.31
C GLY A 518 17.40 23.22 -18.50
N VAL A 519 16.62 22.90 -17.47
CA VAL A 519 16.79 21.65 -16.71
C VAL A 519 16.46 20.43 -17.60
N CYS A 520 15.37 20.46 -18.36
CA CYS A 520 15.01 19.39 -19.29
C CYS A 520 16.12 19.12 -20.33
N ASP A 521 16.69 20.17 -20.94
CA ASP A 521 17.78 20.05 -21.92
C ASP A 521 19.04 19.44 -21.31
N LEU A 522 19.39 19.86 -20.08
CA LEU A 522 20.51 19.28 -19.34
C LEU A 522 20.31 17.78 -19.09
N LEU A 523 19.11 17.38 -18.66
CA LEU A 523 18.78 15.97 -18.41
C LEU A 523 18.69 15.15 -19.70
N ALA A 524 18.18 15.73 -20.79
CA ALA A 524 18.14 15.10 -22.11
C ALA A 524 19.56 14.82 -22.62
N GLY A 525 20.48 15.77 -22.47
CA GLY A 525 21.89 15.58 -22.81
C GLY A 525 22.55 14.48 -21.98
N ARG A 526 22.22 14.36 -20.68
CA ARG A 526 22.75 13.30 -19.80
C ARG A 526 22.22 11.92 -20.19
N THR A 527 20.90 11.76 -20.29
CA THR A 527 20.25 10.49 -20.64
C THR A 527 20.65 9.99 -22.03
N ARG A 528 20.84 10.90 -23.00
CA ARG A 528 21.37 10.53 -24.33
C ARG A 528 22.80 10.00 -24.26
N ARG A 529 23.68 10.64 -23.50
CA ARG A 529 25.06 10.14 -23.28
C ARG A 529 25.06 8.77 -22.60
N ASP A 530 24.16 8.55 -21.65
CA ASP A 530 24.02 7.27 -20.97
C ASP A 530 23.65 6.14 -21.95
N LEU A 531 22.75 6.38 -22.91
CA LEU A 531 22.40 5.37 -23.92
C LEU A 531 23.49 5.15 -24.98
N LEU A 532 24.22 6.21 -25.36
CA LEU A 532 25.39 6.08 -26.23
C LEU A 532 26.49 5.23 -25.58
N ALA A 533 26.73 5.43 -24.28
CA ALA A 533 27.67 4.63 -23.50
C ALA A 533 27.26 3.15 -23.41
N ASP A 534 25.95 2.86 -23.43
CA ASP A 534 25.41 1.51 -23.50
C ASP A 534 25.53 0.87 -24.90
N GLY A 535 26.02 1.60 -25.91
CA GLY A 535 26.17 1.11 -27.28
C GLY A 535 24.87 1.14 -28.09
N VAL A 536 23.96 2.07 -27.80
CA VAL A 536 22.75 2.34 -28.60
C VAL A 536 23.11 3.32 -29.74
N PRO A 537 22.73 3.05 -31.00
CA PRO A 537 23.02 3.95 -32.13
C PRO A 537 22.37 5.33 -31.95
N GLU A 538 23.11 6.41 -32.23
CA GLU A 538 22.67 7.78 -31.99
C GLU A 538 21.37 8.12 -32.72
N GLU A 539 21.22 7.62 -33.96
CA GLU A 539 20.06 7.80 -34.83
C GLU A 539 18.79 7.11 -34.32
N SER A 540 18.94 6.17 -33.38
CA SER A 540 17.81 5.43 -32.77
C SER A 540 17.34 6.04 -31.44
N ILE A 541 18.09 6.99 -30.88
CA ILE A 541 17.79 7.59 -29.58
C ILE A 541 16.82 8.74 -29.73
N THR A 542 15.69 8.66 -29.02
CA THR A 542 14.71 9.74 -28.88
C THR A 542 14.58 10.15 -27.42
N THR A 543 14.27 11.42 -27.16
CA THR A 543 14.09 11.95 -25.80
C THR A 543 12.67 12.49 -25.62
N ARG A 544 12.08 12.26 -24.44
CA ARG A 544 10.79 12.80 -24.04
C ARG A 544 10.92 13.46 -22.67
N ALA A 545 10.44 14.68 -22.55
CA ALA A 545 10.42 15.44 -21.30
C ALA A 545 8.98 15.58 -20.79
N ARG A 546 8.81 15.42 -19.48
CA ARG A 546 7.56 15.62 -18.75
C ARG A 546 7.78 16.57 -17.59
N VAL A 547 6.79 17.40 -17.33
CA VAL A 547 6.77 18.34 -16.20
C VAL A 547 5.72 17.86 -15.20
N MET A 548 6.09 17.76 -13.93
CA MET A 548 5.20 17.38 -12.85
C MET A 548 4.53 18.65 -12.31
N LEU A 549 3.28 18.90 -12.72
CA LEU A 549 2.52 20.09 -12.33
C LEU A 549 1.54 19.80 -11.20
N ARG A 550 1.43 20.73 -10.26
CA ARG A 550 0.45 20.70 -9.17
C ARG A 550 -0.12 22.09 -8.92
N TYR A 551 -1.30 22.17 -8.31
CA TYR A 551 -1.79 23.47 -7.80
C TYR A 551 -0.98 23.90 -6.58
N ALA A 552 -0.72 25.20 -6.44
CA ALA A 552 -0.07 25.77 -5.27
C ALA A 552 -0.81 25.35 -3.98
N GLY A 553 -0.05 24.90 -2.98
CA GLY A 553 -0.57 24.36 -1.72
C GLY A 553 -0.92 22.86 -1.73
N THR A 554 -0.95 22.20 -2.90
CA THR A 554 -1.21 20.75 -3.04
C THR A 554 0.08 19.95 -3.24
N ASP A 555 0.15 18.68 -2.79
CA ASP A 555 1.31 17.77 -3.00
C ASP A 555 1.15 16.71 -4.09
N SER A 556 0.09 16.76 -4.91
CA SER A 556 -0.13 15.75 -5.96
C SER A 556 0.14 16.38 -7.29
N ALA A 557 1.28 16.03 -7.88
CA ALA A 557 1.58 16.43 -9.23
C ALA A 557 0.99 15.46 -10.27
N LEU A 558 0.58 16.01 -11.39
CA LEU A 558 0.24 15.28 -12.61
C LEU A 558 1.32 15.56 -13.64
N ALA A 559 1.79 14.50 -14.30
CA ALA A 559 2.74 14.62 -15.39
C ALA A 559 2.02 15.19 -16.63
N VAL A 560 2.58 16.23 -17.22
CA VAL A 560 2.18 16.77 -18.53
C VAL A 560 3.37 16.78 -19.48
N ALA A 561 3.12 16.80 -20.79
CA ALA A 561 4.20 16.95 -21.77
C ALA A 561 4.85 18.33 -21.63
N LEU A 562 6.17 18.41 -21.82
CA LEU A 562 6.86 19.70 -21.90
C LEU A 562 6.38 20.46 -23.16
N ASP A 563 5.75 21.61 -22.97
CA ASP A 563 5.23 22.49 -24.02
C ASP A 563 5.19 23.94 -23.50
N THR A 564 4.55 24.85 -24.23
CA THR A 564 4.20 26.19 -23.78
C THR A 564 3.39 26.15 -22.47
N PRO A 565 3.54 27.15 -21.58
CA PRO A 565 2.83 27.17 -20.29
C PRO A 565 1.30 27.05 -20.44
N ARG A 566 0.71 27.63 -21.48
CA ARG A 566 -0.72 27.50 -21.76
C ARG A 566 -1.14 26.08 -22.15
N ALA A 567 -0.35 25.38 -22.95
CA ALA A 567 -0.64 24.00 -23.34
C ALA A 567 -0.48 23.05 -22.14
N MET A 568 0.59 23.20 -21.37
CA MET A 568 0.82 22.44 -20.15
C MET A 568 -0.32 22.64 -19.13
N ALA A 569 -0.77 23.88 -18.93
CA ALA A 569 -1.89 24.19 -18.04
C ALA A 569 -3.21 23.55 -18.52
N ALA A 570 -3.48 23.55 -19.83
CA ALA A 570 -4.67 22.94 -20.40
C ALA A 570 -4.66 21.41 -20.26
N GLU A 571 -3.54 20.76 -20.52
CA GLU A 571 -3.35 19.31 -20.31
C GLU A 571 -3.53 18.96 -18.83
N PHE A 572 -2.90 19.71 -17.94
CA PHE A 572 -3.03 19.55 -16.49
C PHE A 572 -4.50 19.65 -16.05
N VAL A 573 -5.22 20.68 -16.48
CA VAL A 573 -6.65 20.86 -16.15
C VAL A 573 -7.51 19.70 -16.67
N GLY A 574 -7.25 19.23 -17.88
CA GLY A 574 -7.93 18.06 -18.45
C GLY A 574 -7.69 16.79 -17.63
N ALA A 575 -6.43 16.50 -17.33
CA ALA A 575 -6.02 15.36 -16.50
C ALA A 575 -6.58 15.46 -15.07
N HIS A 576 -6.55 16.65 -14.47
CA HIS A 576 -7.07 16.90 -13.13
C HIS A 576 -8.59 16.70 -13.07
N ARG A 577 -9.36 17.17 -14.07
CA ARG A 577 -10.81 16.90 -14.13
C ARG A 577 -11.13 15.42 -14.33
N ALA A 578 -10.41 14.73 -15.22
CA ALA A 578 -10.64 13.31 -15.43
C ALA A 578 -10.35 12.51 -14.14
N ARG A 579 -9.25 12.84 -13.46
CA ARG A 579 -8.83 12.15 -12.24
C ARG A 579 -9.65 12.53 -11.02
N TYR A 580 -10.05 13.79 -10.85
CA TYR A 580 -10.61 14.32 -9.59
C TYR A 580 -12.02 14.88 -9.70
N ALA A 581 -12.54 15.09 -10.91
CA ALA A 581 -13.86 15.66 -11.21
C ALA A 581 -14.05 17.16 -10.89
N PHE A 582 -12.98 17.89 -10.57
CA PHE A 582 -13.01 19.35 -10.38
C PHE A 582 -11.68 20.02 -10.74
N THR A 583 -11.60 21.35 -10.66
CA THR A 583 -10.39 22.19 -10.82
C THR A 583 -10.30 23.20 -9.68
N MET A 584 -9.11 23.75 -9.43
CA MET A 584 -8.90 24.82 -8.45
C MET A 584 -8.51 26.13 -9.15
N ASP A 585 -8.86 27.25 -8.53
CA ASP A 585 -8.43 28.58 -8.96
C ASP A 585 -7.17 28.99 -8.19
N LYS A 586 -6.02 28.40 -8.57
CA LYS A 586 -4.72 28.59 -7.94
C LYS A 586 -3.58 28.56 -8.98
N PRO A 587 -2.43 29.19 -8.69
CA PRO A 587 -1.24 29.05 -9.53
C PRO A 587 -0.79 27.59 -9.67
N LEU A 588 -0.11 27.29 -10.77
CA LEU A 588 0.51 25.99 -11.00
C LEU A 588 1.97 26.03 -10.53
N ILE A 589 2.45 24.95 -9.92
CA ILE A 589 3.85 24.75 -9.56
C ILE A 589 4.40 23.60 -10.39
N ALA A 590 5.52 23.83 -11.07
CA ALA A 590 6.38 22.77 -11.59
C ALA A 590 7.25 22.23 -10.44
N GLU A 591 6.80 21.12 -9.85
CA GLU A 591 7.48 20.46 -8.73
C GLU A 591 8.82 19.87 -9.19
N ALA A 592 8.78 19.13 -10.29
CA ALA A 592 9.92 18.40 -10.82
C ALA A 592 9.80 18.21 -12.34
N VAL A 593 10.92 17.87 -12.97
CA VAL A 593 10.98 17.44 -14.37
C VAL A 593 11.49 16.02 -14.46
N SER A 594 11.00 15.28 -15.45
CA SER A 594 11.39 13.91 -15.75
C SER A 594 11.73 13.81 -17.23
N VAL A 595 12.94 13.35 -17.54
CA VAL A 595 13.40 13.18 -18.92
C VAL A 595 13.79 11.73 -19.15
N GLU A 596 13.22 11.15 -20.20
CA GLU A 596 13.43 9.77 -20.62
C GLU A 596 14.04 9.77 -22.03
N ALA A 597 15.18 9.10 -22.18
CA ALA A 597 15.74 8.72 -23.46
C ALA A 597 15.42 7.24 -23.74
N VAL A 598 14.98 6.94 -24.96
CA VAL A 598 14.65 5.57 -25.41
C VAL A 598 15.35 5.32 -26.74
N GLY A 599 15.94 4.14 -26.92
CA GLY A 599 16.46 3.71 -28.21
C GLY A 599 16.42 2.19 -28.39
N ALA A 600 16.23 1.75 -29.63
CA ALA A 600 16.15 0.34 -29.96
C ALA A 600 17.56 -0.27 -29.99
N PRO A 601 17.87 -1.29 -29.16
CA PRO A 601 19.18 -1.97 -29.20
C PRO A 601 19.36 -2.84 -30.47
N GLY A 602 18.35 -2.91 -31.35
CA GLY A 602 18.34 -3.61 -32.63
C GLY A 602 16.91 -4.07 -32.96
N GLY A 603 16.43 -3.78 -34.17
CA GLY A 603 15.05 -4.11 -34.59
C GLY A 603 14.76 -5.61 -34.54
N THR A 604 14.00 -6.05 -33.55
CA THR A 604 13.51 -7.42 -33.42
C THR A 604 12.13 -7.51 -34.08
N ALA A 605 12.03 -8.30 -35.15
CA ALA A 605 10.75 -8.76 -35.68
C ALA A 605 10.16 -9.80 -34.70
N GLY A 606 8.83 -9.84 -34.62
CA GLY A 606 8.06 -10.71 -33.70
C GLY A 606 8.25 -12.21 -33.96
N HIS A 607 7.49 -13.02 -33.22
CA HIS A 607 7.51 -14.48 -33.35
C HIS A 607 6.93 -14.92 -34.70
N GLU A 608 7.75 -15.53 -35.57
CA GLU A 608 7.29 -16.19 -36.79
C GLU A 608 7.01 -17.67 -36.52
N MET A 609 5.74 -18.08 -36.65
CA MET A 609 5.33 -19.49 -36.55
C MET A 609 5.86 -20.31 -37.74
N PRO A 610 6.38 -21.53 -37.52
CA PRO A 610 6.62 -22.46 -38.61
C PRO A 610 5.27 -22.87 -39.24
N THR A 611 4.97 -22.38 -40.45
CA THR A 611 3.79 -22.77 -41.21
C THR A 611 4.01 -24.13 -41.89
N GLY A 612 3.88 -25.20 -41.11
CA GLY A 612 3.75 -26.55 -41.67
C GLY A 612 2.31 -26.82 -42.10
N GLU A 613 2.08 -27.27 -43.34
CA GLU A 613 0.76 -27.76 -43.77
C GLU A 613 0.33 -28.95 -42.89
N ARG A 614 -0.85 -28.86 -42.24
CA ARG A 614 -1.45 -30.01 -41.55
C ARG A 614 -2.15 -30.90 -42.58
N THR A 615 -1.76 -32.17 -42.66
CA THR A 615 -2.46 -33.17 -43.47
C THR A 615 -3.60 -33.81 -42.65
N GLY A 616 -4.76 -33.14 -42.56
CA GLY A 616 -5.96 -33.66 -41.89
C GLY A 616 -6.75 -32.63 -41.06
N GLU A 617 -7.88 -33.05 -40.48
CA GLU A 617 -8.68 -32.26 -39.53
C GLU A 617 -8.02 -32.22 -38.15
N LEU A 618 -8.31 -31.17 -37.35
CA LEU A 618 -7.86 -31.07 -35.97
C LEU A 618 -8.52 -32.16 -35.12
N ALA A 619 -7.72 -33.02 -34.49
CA ALA A 619 -8.20 -34.06 -33.58
C ALA A 619 -7.67 -33.84 -32.16
N PRO A 620 -8.45 -34.15 -31.12
CA PRO A 620 -7.97 -34.09 -29.75
C PRO A 620 -6.94 -35.19 -29.49
N VAL A 621 -5.87 -34.86 -28.76
CA VAL A 621 -4.86 -35.84 -28.34
C VAL A 621 -5.38 -36.76 -27.23
N ALA A 622 -6.36 -36.28 -26.45
CA ALA A 622 -7.04 -37.08 -25.44
C ALA A 622 -8.46 -36.56 -25.16
N ARG A 623 -9.28 -37.42 -24.56
CA ARG A 623 -10.54 -37.04 -23.89
C ARG A 623 -10.43 -37.31 -22.40
N VAL A 624 -10.68 -36.29 -21.60
CA VAL A 624 -10.45 -36.30 -20.15
C VAL A 624 -11.69 -35.82 -19.41
N GLN A 625 -11.79 -36.18 -18.13
CA GLN A 625 -12.88 -35.71 -17.27
C GLN A 625 -12.49 -34.37 -16.64
N MET A 626 -13.35 -33.37 -16.78
CA MET A 626 -13.23 -32.05 -16.14
C MET A 626 -14.53 -31.72 -15.39
N PHE A 627 -14.43 -31.22 -14.17
CA PHE A 627 -15.55 -30.70 -13.41
C PHE A 627 -15.77 -29.23 -13.75
N ALA A 628 -16.92 -28.91 -14.35
CA ALA A 628 -17.28 -27.56 -14.74
C ALA A 628 -18.80 -27.38 -14.66
N GLN A 629 -19.26 -26.20 -14.24
CA GLN A 629 -20.70 -25.91 -14.06
C GLN A 629 -21.40 -26.94 -13.16
N GLY A 630 -20.78 -27.31 -12.03
CA GLY A 630 -21.36 -28.21 -11.03
C GLY A 630 -21.44 -29.69 -11.42
N ARG A 631 -20.81 -30.11 -12.53
CA ARG A 631 -20.82 -31.52 -12.97
C ARG A 631 -19.55 -31.93 -13.70
N ARG A 632 -19.23 -33.22 -13.68
CA ARG A 632 -18.18 -33.82 -14.51
C ARG A 632 -18.62 -33.84 -15.99
N GLN A 633 -17.71 -33.45 -16.89
CA GLN A 633 -17.93 -33.38 -18.33
C GLN A 633 -16.76 -34.03 -19.06
N ASP A 634 -17.08 -34.79 -20.12
CA ASP A 634 -16.09 -35.34 -21.05
C ASP A 634 -15.54 -34.23 -21.94
N THR A 635 -14.25 -33.94 -21.83
CA THR A 635 -13.61 -32.71 -22.32
C THR A 635 -12.46 -33.05 -23.25
N ALA A 636 -12.42 -32.41 -24.42
CA ALA A 636 -11.37 -32.61 -25.41
C ALA A 636 -10.09 -31.86 -24.99
N LEU A 637 -8.95 -32.55 -25.06
CA LEU A 637 -7.62 -32.00 -24.84
C LEU A 637 -6.86 -31.94 -26.17
N TYR A 638 -6.31 -30.79 -26.50
CA TYR A 638 -5.52 -30.52 -27.71
C TYR A 638 -4.09 -30.13 -27.34
N ALA A 639 -3.11 -30.48 -28.17
CA ALA A 639 -1.78 -29.91 -28.09
C ALA A 639 -1.75 -28.60 -28.88
N ARG A 640 -1.12 -27.54 -28.34
CA ARG A 640 -1.06 -26.24 -29.03
C ARG A 640 -0.36 -26.32 -30.37
N ASP A 641 0.69 -27.13 -30.48
CA ASP A 641 1.49 -27.31 -31.70
C ASP A 641 0.70 -27.92 -32.88
N ASP A 642 -0.45 -28.55 -32.61
CA ASP A 642 -1.35 -29.11 -33.63
C ASP A 642 -2.34 -28.08 -34.19
N LEU A 643 -2.46 -26.91 -33.54
CA LEU A 643 -3.31 -25.82 -34.00
C LEU A 643 -2.69 -25.10 -35.18
N ARG A 644 -3.53 -24.68 -36.13
CA ARG A 644 -3.14 -23.86 -37.29
C ARG A 644 -3.94 -22.56 -37.31
N PRO A 645 -3.39 -21.49 -37.91
CA PRO A 645 -4.13 -20.23 -38.05
C PRO A 645 -5.54 -20.46 -38.60
N GLY A 646 -6.55 -19.93 -37.90
CA GLY A 646 -7.96 -20.08 -38.22
C GLY A 646 -8.67 -21.27 -37.56
N ASP A 647 -7.97 -22.24 -36.96
CA ASP A 647 -8.60 -23.30 -36.17
C ASP A 647 -9.39 -22.68 -35.00
N THR A 648 -10.56 -23.26 -34.69
CA THR A 648 -11.43 -22.80 -33.61
C THR A 648 -11.80 -23.93 -32.67
N LEU A 649 -11.78 -23.65 -31.36
CA LEU A 649 -12.12 -24.58 -30.28
C LEU A 649 -13.18 -23.98 -29.38
N THR A 650 -14.25 -24.72 -29.11
CA THR A 650 -15.33 -24.24 -28.22
C THR A 650 -15.26 -24.97 -26.88
N GLY A 651 -15.33 -24.21 -25.77
CA GLY A 651 -15.29 -24.73 -24.41
C GLY A 651 -16.53 -25.57 -24.05
N PRO A 652 -16.41 -26.58 -23.16
CA PRO A 652 -15.22 -26.94 -22.39
C PRO A 652 -14.14 -27.64 -23.24
N ALA A 653 -12.90 -27.15 -23.16
CA ALA A 653 -11.74 -27.75 -23.81
C ALA A 653 -10.45 -27.37 -23.08
N ILE A 654 -9.41 -28.19 -23.22
CA ILE A 654 -8.08 -27.95 -22.63
C ILE A 654 -7.06 -27.88 -23.76
N ILE A 655 -6.18 -26.88 -23.73
CA ILE A 655 -5.06 -26.74 -24.66
C ILE A 655 -3.78 -26.88 -23.82
N ALA A 656 -3.03 -27.95 -24.07
CA ALA A 656 -1.79 -28.25 -23.39
C ALA A 656 -0.58 -27.75 -24.21
N GLU A 657 0.39 -27.18 -23.50
CA GLU A 657 1.69 -26.75 -23.97
C GLU A 657 2.76 -27.35 -23.06
N ASP A 658 4.01 -27.39 -23.51
CA ASP A 658 5.12 -27.93 -22.71
C ASP A 658 5.33 -27.15 -21.39
N ASP A 659 5.02 -25.85 -21.39
CA ASP A 659 5.27 -24.92 -20.29
C ASP A 659 4.02 -24.22 -19.72
N ALA A 660 2.83 -24.51 -20.27
CA ALA A 660 1.57 -23.88 -19.86
C ALA A 660 0.34 -24.78 -20.12
N THR A 661 -0.80 -24.43 -19.50
CA THR A 661 -2.09 -25.04 -19.80
C THR A 661 -3.16 -23.97 -19.89
N THR A 662 -3.87 -23.92 -21.01
CA THR A 662 -5.01 -23.01 -21.22
C THR A 662 -6.32 -23.79 -21.14
N VAL A 663 -7.22 -23.35 -20.27
CA VAL A 663 -8.54 -23.96 -20.06
C VAL A 663 -9.60 -23.05 -20.68
N LEU A 664 -10.38 -23.60 -21.64
CA LEU A 664 -11.54 -22.93 -22.19
C LEU A 664 -12.78 -23.31 -21.39
N ASP A 665 -13.26 -22.38 -20.56
CA ASP A 665 -14.50 -22.59 -19.81
C ASP A 665 -15.71 -22.65 -20.75
N PRO A 666 -16.80 -23.35 -20.37
CA PRO A 666 -18.02 -23.40 -21.17
C PRO A 666 -18.54 -22.01 -21.56
N GLY A 667 -18.78 -21.80 -22.86
CA GLY A 667 -19.22 -20.51 -23.41
C GLY A 667 -18.09 -19.61 -23.92
N TRP A 668 -16.83 -20.02 -23.75
CA TRP A 668 -15.69 -19.41 -24.42
C TRP A 668 -15.35 -20.17 -25.71
N GLN A 669 -14.77 -19.46 -26.68
CA GLN A 669 -14.22 -20.04 -27.90
C GLN A 669 -12.81 -19.49 -28.12
N ALA A 670 -11.84 -20.37 -28.38
CA ALA A 670 -10.52 -19.96 -28.83
C ALA A 670 -10.42 -20.01 -30.35
N ARG A 671 -9.70 -19.05 -30.92
CA ARG A 671 -9.24 -19.04 -32.31
C ARG A 671 -7.72 -18.90 -32.33
N ALA A 672 -7.03 -19.72 -33.13
CA ALA A 672 -5.60 -19.53 -33.39
C ALA A 672 -5.38 -18.42 -34.44
N GLY A 673 -4.59 -17.42 -34.09
CA GLY A 673 -4.22 -16.29 -34.97
C GLY A 673 -3.05 -16.60 -35.90
N GLU A 674 -2.70 -15.66 -36.79
CA GLU A 674 -1.61 -15.83 -37.77
C GLU A 674 -0.22 -15.85 -37.10
N CYS A 675 -0.05 -15.07 -36.03
CA CYS A 675 1.18 -14.97 -35.24
C CYS A 675 1.29 -16.03 -34.12
N GLY A 676 0.36 -16.99 -34.05
CA GLY A 676 0.36 -18.08 -33.05
C GLY A 676 -0.33 -17.76 -31.72
N HIS A 677 -0.92 -16.57 -31.57
CA HIS A 677 -1.76 -16.20 -30.43
C HIS A 677 -3.04 -17.04 -30.37
N LEU A 678 -3.53 -17.33 -29.17
CA LEU A 678 -4.89 -17.82 -28.98
C LEU A 678 -5.78 -16.66 -28.55
N LEU A 679 -6.77 -16.35 -29.38
CA LEU A 679 -7.79 -15.36 -29.09
C LEU A 679 -9.02 -16.04 -28.52
N LEU A 680 -9.24 -15.87 -27.23
CA LEU A 680 -10.36 -16.42 -26.49
C LEU A 680 -11.47 -15.37 -26.42
N THR A 681 -12.63 -15.69 -26.96
CA THR A 681 -13.79 -14.80 -27.00
C THR A 681 -14.98 -15.42 -26.29
N ARG A 682 -15.72 -14.60 -25.56
CA ARG A 682 -16.97 -15.03 -24.92
C ARG A 682 -18.09 -15.07 -25.97
N THR A 683 -18.53 -16.27 -26.36
CA THR A 683 -19.51 -16.45 -27.45
C THR A 683 -20.96 -16.56 -27.00
N ARG A 684 -21.19 -17.00 -25.76
CA ARG A 684 -22.53 -16.96 -25.13
C ARG A 684 -22.63 -15.74 -24.20
N PRO A 685 -23.79 -15.11 -24.01
CA PRO A 685 -23.96 -14.16 -22.91
C PRO A 685 -23.57 -14.83 -21.59
N ARG A 686 -23.06 -14.04 -20.63
CA ARG A 686 -22.84 -14.55 -19.27
C ARG A 686 -24.16 -15.10 -18.77
N ALA A 687 -24.18 -16.37 -18.34
CA ALA A 687 -25.22 -16.77 -17.44
C ALA A 687 -25.01 -15.88 -16.20
N GLY A 688 -26.06 -15.16 -15.76
CA GLY A 688 -26.03 -14.66 -14.39
C GLY A 688 -25.64 -15.85 -13.51
N GLY A 689 -24.69 -15.66 -12.59
CA GLY A 689 -24.30 -16.72 -11.66
C GLY A 689 -25.55 -17.37 -11.03
N PRO A 690 -25.44 -18.57 -10.43
CA PRO A 690 -26.55 -19.13 -9.66
C PRO A 690 -27.11 -18.00 -8.79
N ALA A 691 -28.43 -17.79 -8.84
CA ALA A 691 -29.08 -16.70 -8.14
C ALA A 691 -28.60 -16.74 -6.69
N VAL A 692 -27.73 -15.79 -6.34
CA VAL A 692 -27.14 -15.76 -5.00
C VAL A 692 -28.31 -15.57 -4.06
N GLY A 693 -28.55 -16.56 -3.21
CA GLY A 693 -29.63 -16.50 -2.24
C GLY A 693 -29.32 -15.46 -1.17
N THR A 694 -30.34 -15.12 -0.39
CA THR A 694 -30.18 -14.29 0.82
C THR A 694 -29.60 -15.08 2.00
N ASP A 695 -29.45 -16.40 1.88
CA ASP A 695 -28.86 -17.26 2.92
C ASP A 695 -27.34 -17.05 3.02
N ALA A 696 -26.79 -17.24 4.22
CA ALA A 696 -25.37 -17.07 4.48
C ALA A 696 -24.56 -18.19 3.81
N ASP A 697 -23.96 -17.90 2.65
CA ASP A 697 -22.98 -18.76 2.01
C ASP A 697 -21.56 -18.35 2.47
N PRO A 698 -20.74 -19.28 3.02
CA PRO A 698 -19.40 -18.98 3.51
C PRO A 698 -18.42 -18.39 2.47
N VAL A 699 -18.56 -18.77 1.20
CA VAL A 699 -17.75 -18.22 0.09
C VAL A 699 -18.20 -16.80 -0.17
N MET A 700 -19.51 -16.60 -0.36
CA MET A 700 -20.07 -15.28 -0.67
C MET A 700 -19.89 -14.28 0.48
N LEU A 701 -19.85 -14.75 1.72
CA LEU A 701 -19.58 -13.90 2.88
C LEU A 701 -18.19 -13.23 2.76
N GLU A 702 -17.18 -13.99 2.37
CA GLU A 702 -15.83 -13.45 2.15
C GLU A 702 -15.78 -12.54 0.91
N VAL A 703 -16.55 -12.88 -0.13
CA VAL A 703 -16.70 -12.05 -1.33
C VAL A 703 -17.24 -10.66 -0.98
N PHE A 704 -18.39 -10.60 -0.33
CA PHE A 704 -19.03 -9.34 0.04
C PHE A 704 -18.20 -8.53 1.03
N ASN A 705 -17.56 -9.19 2.00
CA ASN A 705 -16.62 -8.55 2.92
C ASN A 705 -15.51 -7.80 2.15
N SER A 706 -14.84 -8.50 1.23
CA SER A 706 -13.77 -7.92 0.41
C SER A 706 -14.27 -6.77 -0.47
N LEU A 707 -15.48 -6.90 -1.04
CA LEU A 707 -16.04 -5.86 -1.89
C LEU A 707 -16.41 -4.59 -1.10
N PHE A 708 -17.05 -4.70 0.07
CA PHE A 708 -17.40 -3.53 0.88
C PHE A 708 -16.15 -2.77 1.36
N MET A 709 -15.12 -3.50 1.79
CA MET A 709 -13.83 -2.91 2.15
C MET A 709 -13.17 -2.19 0.96
N ALA A 710 -13.17 -2.81 -0.22
CA ALA A 710 -12.62 -2.22 -1.43
C ALA A 710 -13.33 -0.92 -1.84
N ILE A 711 -14.63 -0.77 -1.56
CA ILE A 711 -15.35 0.50 -1.80
C ILE A 711 -14.88 1.57 -0.82
N ALA A 712 -14.78 1.25 0.48
CA ALA A 712 -14.33 2.21 1.49
C ALA A 712 -12.89 2.68 1.23
N GLU A 713 -11.98 1.78 0.85
CA GLU A 713 -10.61 2.11 0.45
C GLU A 713 -10.58 3.04 -0.78
N GLN A 714 -11.42 2.79 -1.78
CA GLN A 714 -11.52 3.65 -2.96
C GLN A 714 -12.00 5.06 -2.64
N MET A 715 -12.91 5.20 -1.67
CA MET A 715 -13.29 6.51 -1.14
C MET A 715 -12.09 7.19 -0.48
N GLY A 716 -11.31 6.46 0.33
CA GLY A 716 -10.13 6.99 1.01
C GLY A 716 -9.05 7.48 0.04
N VAL A 717 -8.72 6.68 -0.98
CA VAL A 717 -7.78 7.09 -2.05
C VAL A 717 -8.28 8.35 -2.77
N ARG A 718 -9.60 8.46 -3.00
CA ARG A 718 -10.20 9.66 -3.60
C ARG A 718 -10.02 10.88 -2.71
N LEU A 719 -10.24 10.75 -1.40
CA LEU A 719 -10.06 11.83 -0.42
C LEU A 719 -8.60 12.28 -0.34
N GLU A 720 -7.66 11.34 -0.13
CA GLU A 720 -6.22 11.61 -0.06
C GLU A 720 -5.73 12.43 -1.27
N ASN A 721 -6.13 12.04 -2.48
CA ASN A 721 -5.64 12.70 -3.69
C ASN A 721 -6.29 14.07 -3.95
N THR A 722 -7.45 14.37 -3.36
CA THR A 722 -8.22 15.59 -3.65
C THR A 722 -8.18 16.61 -2.53
N ALA A 723 -7.77 16.20 -1.32
CA ALA A 723 -7.63 17.07 -0.16
C ALA A 723 -6.51 18.11 -0.33
N HIS A 724 -6.70 19.24 0.33
CA HIS A 724 -5.77 20.36 0.31
C HIS A 724 -4.89 20.40 1.58
N SER A 725 -5.44 20.05 2.74
CA SER A 725 -4.69 20.10 3.99
C SER A 725 -3.60 19.03 4.09
N VAL A 726 -2.46 19.41 4.71
CA VAL A 726 -1.36 18.49 5.05
C VAL A 726 -1.89 17.33 5.93
N ASN A 727 -2.86 17.61 6.80
CA ASN A 727 -3.44 16.62 7.71
C ASN A 727 -4.13 15.47 6.98
N ILE A 728 -5.02 15.76 6.03
CA ILE A 728 -5.71 14.71 5.29
C ILE A 728 -4.75 14.06 4.28
N LYS A 729 -3.90 14.84 3.62
CA LYS A 729 -3.09 14.38 2.50
C LYS A 729 -1.80 13.66 2.88
N GLU A 730 -0.96 14.28 3.70
CA GLU A 730 0.35 13.73 4.08
C GLU A 730 0.22 12.87 5.34
N ARG A 731 -0.60 13.34 6.29
CA ARG A 731 -0.77 12.67 7.59
C ARG A 731 -1.82 11.56 7.58
N LEU A 732 -2.65 11.48 6.53
CA LEU A 732 -3.75 10.52 6.39
C LEU A 732 -4.74 10.53 7.57
N ASP A 733 -5.02 11.73 8.09
CA ASP A 733 -5.93 11.94 9.21
C ASP A 733 -7.39 12.04 8.74
N PHE A 734 -7.90 10.93 8.20
CA PHE A 734 -9.27 10.80 7.70
C PHE A 734 -9.76 9.35 7.73
N SER A 735 -11.07 9.13 7.68
CA SER A 735 -11.67 7.81 7.47
C SER A 735 -12.83 7.88 6.48
N CYS A 736 -13.05 6.80 5.73
CA CYS A 736 -14.19 6.63 4.84
C CYS A 736 -14.92 5.34 5.18
N ALA A 737 -16.25 5.36 5.17
CA ALA A 737 -17.06 4.23 5.63
C ALA A 737 -18.42 4.11 4.93
N LEU A 738 -18.92 2.87 4.92
CA LEU A 738 -20.22 2.46 4.42
C LEU A 738 -21.14 2.08 5.56
N PHE A 739 -22.41 2.47 5.45
CA PHE A 739 -23.43 2.24 6.46
C PHE A 739 -24.71 1.69 5.84
N ASP A 740 -25.42 0.86 6.60
CA ASP A 740 -26.76 0.43 6.23
C ASP A 740 -27.79 1.58 6.34
N HIS A 741 -29.03 1.30 5.96
CA HIS A 741 -30.14 2.26 6.03
C HIS A 741 -30.51 2.75 7.44
N GLU A 742 -29.99 2.12 8.50
CA GLU A 742 -30.19 2.51 9.90
C GLU A 742 -28.99 3.30 10.46
N GLY A 743 -27.88 3.37 9.71
CA GLY A 743 -26.67 4.05 10.13
C GLY A 743 -25.68 3.16 10.88
N ASN A 744 -25.82 1.83 10.81
CA ASN A 744 -24.84 0.91 11.37
C ASN A 744 -23.66 0.75 10.42
N LEU A 745 -22.44 0.70 10.97
CA LEU A 745 -21.21 0.55 10.20
C LEU A 745 -21.16 -0.85 9.56
N ILE A 746 -20.83 -0.90 8.27
CA ILE A 746 -20.62 -2.13 7.49
C ILE A 746 -19.14 -2.36 7.19
N ALA A 747 -18.47 -1.34 6.67
CA ALA A 747 -17.06 -1.39 6.29
C ALA A 747 -16.43 -0.01 6.35
N ASN A 748 -15.12 0.05 6.59
CA ASN A 748 -14.35 1.29 6.66
C ASN A 748 -12.94 1.12 6.09
N ALA A 749 -12.37 2.19 5.54
CA ALA A 749 -10.93 2.27 5.29
C ALA A 749 -10.21 2.56 6.64
N PRO A 750 -9.35 1.65 7.14
CA PRO A 750 -8.77 1.78 8.47
C PRO A 750 -7.54 2.68 8.46
N HIS A 751 -7.72 3.98 8.73
CA HIS A 751 -6.60 4.90 8.96
C HIS A 751 -6.55 5.34 10.43
N ILE A 752 -7.65 5.90 10.97
CA ILE A 752 -7.68 6.49 12.31
C ILE A 752 -8.71 5.78 13.19
N PRO A 753 -8.29 5.07 14.26
CA PRO A 753 -9.20 4.26 15.09
C PRO A 753 -10.34 5.02 15.77
N VAL A 754 -10.11 6.26 16.23
CA VAL A 754 -11.16 7.03 16.92
C VAL A 754 -12.36 7.37 16.03
N HIS A 755 -12.17 7.42 14.70
CA HIS A 755 -13.27 7.65 13.75
C HIS A 755 -14.25 6.47 13.69
N LEU A 756 -13.77 5.24 13.94
CA LEU A 756 -14.45 4.04 13.50
C LEU A 756 -15.74 3.76 14.27
N GLY A 757 -15.72 3.95 15.59
CA GLY A 757 -16.93 3.78 16.42
C GLY A 757 -17.83 5.01 16.50
N SER A 758 -17.29 6.21 16.23
CA SER A 758 -18.01 7.47 16.44
C SER A 758 -18.79 7.94 15.21
N MET A 759 -18.37 7.58 13.98
CA MET A 759 -19.10 7.98 12.76
C MET A 759 -20.53 7.43 12.68
N GLY A 760 -20.77 6.21 13.19
CA GLY A 760 -22.12 5.62 13.20
C GLY A 760 -23.12 6.47 13.99
N GLU A 761 -22.71 7.02 15.13
CA GLU A 761 -23.56 7.88 15.96
C GLU A 761 -23.87 9.22 15.28
N SER A 762 -22.89 9.83 14.59
CA SER A 762 -23.11 11.04 13.78
C SER A 762 -24.21 10.81 12.72
N ILE A 763 -24.16 9.64 12.06
CA ILE A 763 -25.09 9.29 10.99
C ILE A 763 -26.50 9.03 11.53
N LYS A 764 -26.60 8.28 12.63
CA LYS A 764 -27.88 8.03 13.30
C LYS A 764 -28.55 9.33 13.72
N GLU A 765 -27.78 10.32 14.20
CA GLU A 765 -28.35 11.63 14.52
C GLU A 765 -28.86 12.37 13.27
N VAL A 766 -28.08 12.37 12.17
CA VAL A 766 -28.53 12.96 10.90
C VAL A 766 -29.86 12.34 10.47
N LEU A 767 -29.96 11.00 10.49
CA LEU A 767 -31.18 10.28 10.15
C LEU A 767 -32.33 10.64 11.08
N LYS A 768 -32.13 10.61 12.39
CA LYS A 768 -33.14 10.93 13.41
C LYS A 768 -33.73 12.32 13.19
N ARG A 769 -32.89 13.35 13.03
CA ARG A 769 -33.35 14.73 12.83
C ARG A 769 -34.05 14.91 11.48
N ARG A 770 -33.47 14.38 10.39
CA ARG A 770 -34.00 14.61 9.02
C ARG A 770 -35.26 13.79 8.71
N ARG A 771 -35.36 12.56 9.24
CA ARG A 771 -36.62 11.78 9.18
C ARG A 771 -37.71 12.47 10.01
N GLY A 772 -37.36 13.00 11.19
CA GLY A 772 -38.30 13.73 12.05
C GLY A 772 -38.94 14.95 11.39
N THR A 773 -38.23 15.62 10.47
CA THR A 773 -38.74 16.77 9.71
C THR A 773 -39.30 16.42 8.33
N GLY A 774 -39.15 15.17 7.86
CA GLY A 774 -39.51 14.76 6.50
C GLY A 774 -38.63 15.38 5.40
N ASP A 775 -37.45 15.91 5.75
CA ASP A 775 -36.58 16.70 4.85
C ASP A 775 -35.24 16.00 4.57
N LEU A 776 -35.31 14.72 4.24
CA LEU A 776 -34.20 13.91 3.75
C LEU A 776 -34.45 13.61 2.26
N ARG A 777 -33.65 14.16 1.35
CA ARG A 777 -33.90 14.01 -0.10
C ARG A 777 -32.69 13.44 -0.86
N PRO A 778 -32.92 12.81 -2.03
CA PRO A 778 -31.84 12.40 -2.91
C PRO A 778 -30.92 13.57 -3.28
N GLY A 779 -29.61 13.34 -3.25
CA GLY A 779 -28.59 14.32 -3.63
C GLY A 779 -28.20 15.32 -2.53
N ASP A 780 -28.81 15.24 -1.34
CA ASP A 780 -28.39 16.05 -0.20
C ASP A 780 -27.07 15.55 0.40
N VAL A 781 -26.26 16.47 0.90
CA VAL A 781 -25.06 16.17 1.67
C VAL A 781 -25.05 17.00 2.93
N TYR A 782 -24.73 16.37 4.06
CA TYR A 782 -24.71 16.99 5.38
C TYR A 782 -23.29 17.00 5.96
N ALA A 783 -22.91 18.08 6.65
CA ALA A 783 -21.67 18.17 7.43
C ALA A 783 -21.99 18.19 8.93
N VAL A 784 -21.26 17.40 9.71
CA VAL A 784 -21.44 17.26 11.16
C VAL A 784 -20.08 17.19 11.86
N ASN A 785 -19.84 18.06 12.84
CA ASN A 785 -18.74 17.92 13.80
C ASN A 785 -19.20 18.09 15.26
N ASP A 786 -20.53 18.10 15.49
CA ASP A 786 -21.13 18.29 16.81
C ASP A 786 -20.78 17.14 17.78
N PRO A 787 -19.92 17.37 18.79
CA PRO A 787 -19.47 16.32 19.70
C PRO A 787 -20.61 15.73 20.54
N TYR A 788 -21.65 16.52 20.86
CA TYR A 788 -22.75 16.06 21.72
C TYR A 788 -23.72 15.14 21.00
N HIS A 789 -23.65 15.08 19.67
CA HIS A 789 -24.53 14.25 18.84
C HIS A 789 -23.76 13.38 17.85
N GLY A 790 -22.71 12.71 18.35
CA GLY A 790 -21.97 11.69 17.62
C GLY A 790 -20.68 12.16 16.96
N GLY A 791 -20.38 13.46 16.97
CA GLY A 791 -19.05 13.98 16.66
C GLY A 791 -18.01 13.58 17.71
N THR A 792 -16.74 13.80 17.41
CA THR A 792 -15.60 13.55 18.31
C THR A 792 -15.09 14.84 18.93
N HIS A 793 -14.73 15.80 18.07
CA HIS A 793 -14.38 17.19 18.38
C HIS A 793 -14.58 18.05 17.11
N LEU A 794 -14.45 19.37 17.21
CA LEU A 794 -14.75 20.26 16.08
C LEU A 794 -13.85 20.09 14.84
N PRO A 795 -12.53 19.83 14.96
CA PRO A 795 -11.69 19.61 13.79
C PRO A 795 -12.10 18.41 12.92
N ASP A 796 -12.74 17.39 13.50
CA ASP A 796 -13.17 16.20 12.76
C ASP A 796 -14.54 16.42 12.12
N VAL A 797 -14.56 16.85 10.86
CA VAL A 797 -15.81 17.10 10.14
C VAL A 797 -16.25 15.84 9.39
N THR A 798 -17.45 15.34 9.72
CA THR A 798 -18.09 14.19 9.07
C THR A 798 -19.02 14.67 7.97
N VAL A 799 -18.74 14.29 6.72
CA VAL A 799 -19.60 14.54 5.56
C VAL A 799 -20.40 13.28 5.26
N VAL A 800 -21.73 13.37 5.35
CA VAL A 800 -22.67 12.26 5.21
C VAL A 800 -23.51 12.44 3.95
N THR A 801 -23.57 11.40 3.11
CA THR A 801 -24.38 11.40 1.89
C THR A 801 -25.34 10.20 1.88
N PRO A 802 -26.67 10.45 1.94
CA PRO A 802 -27.67 9.39 1.83
C PRO A 802 -27.73 8.83 0.39
N VAL A 803 -27.89 7.52 0.27
CA VAL A 803 -27.98 6.81 -1.01
C VAL A 803 -29.41 6.30 -1.21
N PHE A 804 -30.10 6.82 -2.21
CA PHE A 804 -31.46 6.43 -2.55
C PHE A 804 -31.50 5.47 -3.76
N ASP A 805 -32.63 4.79 -3.91
CA ASP A 805 -32.98 4.05 -5.12
C ASP A 805 -33.07 4.97 -6.36
N GLU A 806 -33.13 4.40 -7.56
CA GLU A 806 -33.19 5.18 -8.81
C GLU A 806 -34.41 6.09 -8.88
N ALA A 807 -35.52 5.68 -8.25
CA ALA A 807 -36.74 6.50 -8.17
C ALA A 807 -36.64 7.62 -7.12
N GLY A 808 -35.61 7.64 -6.28
CA GLY A 808 -35.42 8.63 -5.23
C GLY A 808 -36.43 8.55 -4.08
N ARG A 809 -37.05 7.39 -3.86
CA ARG A 809 -38.13 7.14 -2.89
C ARG A 809 -37.65 6.41 -1.64
N GLU A 810 -36.75 5.46 -1.79
CA GLU A 810 -36.29 4.61 -0.68
C GLU A 810 -34.82 4.90 -0.36
N LEU A 811 -34.52 5.13 0.92
CA LEU A 811 -33.16 5.19 1.41
C LEU A 811 -32.57 3.78 1.45
N LEU A 812 -31.54 3.53 0.67
CA LEU A 812 -30.88 2.24 0.57
C LEU A 812 -29.75 2.11 1.59
N PHE A 813 -28.84 3.08 1.61
CA PHE A 813 -27.58 3.06 2.37
C PHE A 813 -27.14 4.48 2.72
N LEU A 814 -26.07 4.62 3.51
CA LEU A 814 -25.32 5.87 3.62
C LEU A 814 -23.84 5.65 3.36
N VAL A 815 -23.20 6.69 2.83
CA VAL A 815 -21.74 6.78 2.74
C VAL A 815 -21.28 8.00 3.52
N ALA A 816 -20.14 7.89 4.19
CA ALA A 816 -19.57 9.03 4.89
C ALA A 816 -18.04 9.05 4.83
N SER A 817 -17.51 10.26 4.92
CA SER A 817 -16.09 10.53 5.09
C SER A 817 -15.90 11.52 6.23
N ARG A 818 -14.92 11.26 7.08
CA ARG A 818 -14.51 12.16 8.17
C ARG A 818 -13.07 12.57 7.93
N GLY A 819 -12.79 13.87 7.96
CA GLY A 819 -11.45 14.42 7.79
C GLY A 819 -11.13 15.41 8.91
N HIS A 820 -9.89 15.39 9.37
CA HIS A 820 -9.41 16.33 10.37
C HIS A 820 -8.96 17.63 9.70
N HIS A 821 -9.71 18.71 9.92
CA HIS A 821 -9.36 20.04 9.45
C HIS A 821 -8.35 20.68 10.40
N ALA A 822 -7.16 21.02 9.88
CA ALA A 822 -6.09 21.64 10.67
C ALA A 822 -6.47 22.98 11.30
N GLU A 823 -7.48 23.67 10.77
CA GLU A 823 -7.96 24.96 11.25
C GLU A 823 -9.46 25.04 10.97
N ILE A 824 -10.27 25.17 12.01
CA ILE A 824 -11.72 25.36 12.00
C ILE A 824 -12.14 26.51 12.95
N GLY A 825 -11.19 27.36 13.34
CA GLY A 825 -11.38 28.46 14.29
C GLY A 825 -10.84 28.15 15.68
N GLY A 826 -11.37 28.85 16.67
CA GLY A 826 -11.01 28.70 18.09
C GLY A 826 -10.03 29.75 18.60
N ILE A 827 -9.83 29.78 19.92
CA ILE A 827 -9.04 30.83 20.61
C ILE A 827 -7.55 30.80 20.29
N THR A 828 -7.01 29.66 19.84
CA THR A 828 -5.64 29.51 19.37
C THR A 828 -5.59 28.97 17.94
N PRO A 829 -4.55 29.31 17.15
CA PRO A 829 -4.33 28.71 15.83
C PRO A 829 -4.21 27.18 15.88
N GLY A 830 -4.67 26.50 14.83
CA GLY A 830 -4.55 25.04 14.71
C GLY A 830 -5.67 24.23 15.37
N SER A 831 -6.70 24.91 15.92
CA SER A 831 -7.96 24.34 16.42
C SER A 831 -7.86 23.23 17.48
N MET A 832 -6.76 23.19 18.22
CA MET A 832 -6.58 22.36 19.43
C MET A 832 -6.24 23.25 20.64
N PRO A 833 -7.13 24.15 21.08
CA PRO A 833 -6.83 25.06 22.18
C PRO A 833 -6.65 24.31 23.50
N ALA A 834 -5.53 24.57 24.19
CA ALA A 834 -5.21 23.93 25.46
C ALA A 834 -6.18 24.29 26.60
N PHE A 835 -6.70 25.53 26.59
CA PHE A 835 -7.46 26.09 27.71
C PHE A 835 -8.93 26.40 27.40
N SER A 836 -9.50 25.79 26.35
CA SER A 836 -10.94 25.93 26.09
C SER A 836 -11.77 25.38 27.25
N ARG A 837 -12.84 26.11 27.58
CA ARG A 837 -13.83 25.79 28.61
C ARG A 837 -15.20 25.54 27.99
N THR A 838 -15.51 26.23 26.90
CA THR A 838 -16.72 25.99 26.13
C THR A 838 -16.42 25.60 24.69
N ILE A 839 -17.33 24.87 24.07
CA ILE A 839 -17.20 24.40 22.69
C ILE A 839 -17.00 25.55 21.68
N GLN A 840 -17.54 26.74 21.95
CA GLN A 840 -17.36 27.91 21.06
C GLN A 840 -15.89 28.35 21.00
N GLU A 841 -15.14 28.17 22.09
CA GLU A 841 -13.71 28.51 22.14
C GLU A 841 -12.85 27.54 21.30
N GLU A 842 -13.41 26.40 20.87
CA GLU A 842 -12.75 25.39 20.05
C GLU A 842 -12.88 25.64 18.55
N GLY A 843 -13.85 26.45 18.12
CA GLY A 843 -14.04 26.84 16.72
C GLY A 843 -15.48 26.72 16.22
N VAL A 844 -15.61 26.49 14.92
CA VAL A 844 -16.89 26.49 14.21
C VAL A 844 -17.59 25.13 14.31
N LEU A 845 -18.86 25.16 14.72
CA LEU A 845 -19.74 24.01 14.88
C LEU A 845 -20.62 23.83 13.62
N PHE A 846 -20.46 22.70 12.95
CA PHE A 846 -21.40 22.14 11.97
C PHE A 846 -22.39 21.23 12.69
N ASP A 847 -23.53 21.78 13.10
CA ASP A 847 -24.65 20.99 13.60
C ASP A 847 -25.60 20.62 12.45
N ASN A 848 -25.47 19.39 11.93
CA ASN A 848 -26.31 18.85 10.86
C ASN A 848 -26.44 19.84 9.68
N TRP A 849 -25.33 20.44 9.27
CA TRP A 849 -25.32 21.52 8.30
C TRP A 849 -25.60 20.98 6.90
N LEU A 850 -26.58 21.56 6.19
CA LEU A 850 -26.88 21.20 4.80
C LEU A 850 -25.81 21.81 3.88
N LEU A 851 -24.90 20.96 3.41
CA LEU A 851 -23.74 21.32 2.59
C LEU A 851 -24.09 21.35 1.09
N VAL A 852 -24.83 20.35 0.61
CA VAL A 852 -25.27 20.26 -0.79
C VAL A 852 -26.78 20.07 -0.84
N ARG A 853 -27.43 20.79 -1.75
CA ARG A 853 -28.87 20.70 -2.05
C ARG A 853 -29.05 20.75 -3.55
N ASP A 854 -29.85 19.84 -4.10
CA ASP A 854 -30.19 19.80 -5.54
C ASP A 854 -28.94 19.81 -6.45
N GLY A 855 -27.90 19.08 -6.04
CA GLY A 855 -26.63 19.00 -6.76
C GLY A 855 -25.76 20.27 -6.70
N LYS A 856 -26.14 21.27 -5.91
CA LYS A 856 -25.39 22.53 -5.74
C LYS A 856 -24.79 22.62 -4.34
N LEU A 857 -23.48 22.86 -4.29
CA LEU A 857 -22.78 23.17 -3.06
C LEU A 857 -23.22 24.54 -2.55
N ARG A 858 -23.62 24.61 -1.28
CA ARG A 858 -23.99 25.85 -0.57
C ARG A 858 -22.75 26.58 -0.08
N GLU A 859 -21.89 26.93 -1.02
CA GLU A 859 -20.53 27.39 -0.75
C GLU A 859 -20.49 28.76 -0.07
N GLU A 860 -21.28 29.72 -0.56
CA GLU A 860 -21.36 31.06 0.04
C GLU A 860 -21.88 30.99 1.47
N GLU A 861 -22.91 30.17 1.72
CA GLU A 861 -23.47 30.01 3.07
C GLU A 861 -22.52 29.26 4.00
N THR A 862 -21.82 28.26 3.49
CA THR A 862 -20.81 27.51 4.28
C THR A 862 -19.62 28.40 4.61
N ARG A 863 -19.19 29.24 3.67
CA ARG A 863 -18.15 30.26 3.91
C ARG A 863 -18.61 31.27 4.97
N ALA A 864 -19.86 31.73 4.88
CA ALA A 864 -20.42 32.63 5.88
C ALA A 864 -20.46 32.00 7.27
N LEU A 865 -20.81 30.71 7.38
CA LEU A 865 -20.75 29.96 8.64
C LEU A 865 -19.32 29.89 9.20
N LEU A 866 -18.35 29.58 8.36
CA LEU A 866 -16.93 29.50 8.76
C LEU A 866 -16.34 30.85 9.19
N ALA A 867 -16.85 31.95 8.62
CA ALA A 867 -16.46 33.32 8.95
C ALA A 867 -17.31 33.94 10.08
N ALA A 868 -18.33 33.23 10.56
CA ALA A 868 -19.23 33.70 11.60
C ALA A 868 -18.78 33.25 13.01
N GLY A 869 -19.36 33.88 14.03
CA GLY A 869 -19.09 33.56 15.42
C GLY A 869 -17.90 34.33 16.02
N PRO A 870 -17.64 34.14 17.32
CA PRO A 870 -16.59 34.88 18.04
C PRO A 870 -15.17 34.42 17.68
N TYR A 871 -15.01 33.17 17.23
CA TYR A 871 -13.72 32.56 16.90
C TYR A 871 -13.79 31.86 15.53
N PRO A 872 -13.90 32.62 14.44
CA PRO A 872 -14.09 32.08 13.10
C PRO A 872 -12.85 31.32 12.62
N SER A 873 -13.01 30.51 11.57
CA SER A 873 -11.88 29.87 10.90
C SER A 873 -10.93 30.89 10.29
N ARG A 874 -9.62 30.69 10.50
CA ARG A 874 -8.56 31.49 9.86
C ARG A 874 -8.29 31.10 8.41
N ALA A 875 -8.82 29.94 7.96
CA ALA A 875 -8.55 29.38 6.63
C ALA A 875 -9.83 28.85 5.92
N PRO A 876 -10.90 29.65 5.78
CA PRO A 876 -12.18 29.18 5.24
C PRO A 876 -12.09 28.58 3.82
N ASP A 877 -11.18 29.08 2.98
CA ASP A 877 -10.92 28.50 1.64
C ASP A 877 -10.36 27.08 1.70
N ALA A 878 -9.46 26.82 2.66
CA ALA A 878 -8.93 25.48 2.88
C ALA A 878 -10.01 24.54 3.41
N ASN A 879 -10.87 25.02 4.33
CA ASN A 879 -12.00 24.23 4.82
C ASN A 879 -12.94 23.82 3.68
N ILE A 880 -13.31 24.75 2.80
CA ILE A 880 -14.21 24.47 1.66
C ILE A 880 -13.56 23.49 0.67
N ALA A 881 -12.25 23.60 0.45
CA ALA A 881 -11.51 22.68 -0.41
C ALA A 881 -11.54 21.24 0.14
N ASP A 882 -11.31 21.05 1.44
CA ASP A 882 -11.37 19.74 2.08
C ASP A 882 -12.81 19.17 2.12
N LEU A 883 -13.82 20.01 2.34
CA LEU A 883 -15.23 19.60 2.25
C LEU A 883 -15.60 19.12 0.84
N ARG A 884 -15.09 19.78 -0.22
CA ARG A 884 -15.26 19.33 -1.62
C ARG A 884 -14.58 17.97 -1.85
N ALA A 885 -13.40 17.76 -1.29
CA ALA A 885 -12.69 16.48 -1.36
C ALA A 885 -13.50 15.34 -0.70
N GLN A 886 -14.09 15.60 0.48
CA GLN A 886 -14.96 14.65 1.17
C GLN A 886 -16.24 14.33 0.37
N ILE A 887 -16.88 15.32 -0.25
CA ILE A 887 -18.02 15.09 -1.15
C ILE A 887 -17.60 14.18 -2.33
N ALA A 888 -16.44 14.46 -2.94
CA ALA A 888 -15.93 13.67 -4.06
C ALA A 888 -15.63 12.21 -3.67
N ALA A 889 -15.14 11.99 -2.44
CA ALA A 889 -14.93 10.66 -1.87
C ALA A 889 -16.26 9.92 -1.67
N ASN A 890 -17.26 10.56 -1.05
CA ASN A 890 -18.59 9.98 -0.86
C ASN A 890 -19.23 9.58 -2.19
N GLU A 891 -19.19 10.46 -3.19
CA GLU A 891 -19.75 10.21 -4.52
C GLU A 891 -19.04 9.04 -5.24
N LYS A 892 -17.74 8.79 -4.97
CA LYS A 892 -17.07 7.56 -5.42
C LYS A 892 -17.67 6.31 -4.76
N GLY A 893 -17.95 6.34 -3.46
CA GLY A 893 -18.62 5.24 -2.75
C GLY A 893 -20.00 4.92 -3.31
N ILE A 894 -20.80 5.95 -3.62
CA ILE A 894 -22.14 5.81 -4.21
C ILE A 894 -22.09 5.07 -5.55
N ARG A 895 -21.16 5.44 -6.44
CA ARG A 895 -21.03 4.79 -7.74
C ARG A 895 -20.68 3.32 -7.63
N GLU A 896 -19.75 2.96 -6.75
CA GLU A 896 -19.36 1.55 -6.59
C GLU A 896 -20.46 0.72 -5.92
N LEU A 897 -21.20 1.27 -4.95
CA LEU A 897 -22.37 0.61 -4.38
C LEU A 897 -23.45 0.36 -5.43
N ARG A 898 -23.76 1.36 -6.29
CA ARG A 898 -24.72 1.18 -7.39
C ARG A 898 -24.28 0.09 -8.36
N LYS A 899 -22.98 0.02 -8.68
CA LYS A 899 -22.43 -1.03 -9.53
C LYS A 899 -22.63 -2.41 -8.91
N MET A 900 -22.35 -2.57 -7.62
CA MET A 900 -22.58 -3.80 -6.87
C MET A 900 -24.06 -4.20 -6.84
N ILE A 901 -24.98 -3.25 -6.61
CA ILE A 901 -26.43 -3.51 -6.65
C ILE A 901 -26.86 -3.95 -8.04
N GLY A 902 -26.33 -3.36 -9.10
CA GLY A 902 -26.61 -3.77 -10.48
C GLY A 902 -26.11 -5.19 -10.80
N GLU A 903 -25.06 -5.66 -10.11
CA GLU A 903 -24.47 -6.98 -10.33
C GLU A 903 -25.15 -8.08 -9.51
N PHE A 904 -25.42 -7.85 -8.22
CA PHE A 904 -25.91 -8.88 -7.29
C PHE A 904 -27.39 -8.72 -6.91
N GLY A 905 -28.00 -7.57 -7.20
CA GLY A 905 -29.34 -7.23 -6.73
C GLY A 905 -29.35 -6.67 -5.30
N LEU A 906 -30.32 -5.81 -5.02
CA LEU A 906 -30.41 -5.09 -3.73
C LEU A 906 -30.62 -6.04 -2.53
N ASP A 907 -31.50 -7.03 -2.68
CA ASP A 907 -31.86 -7.94 -1.58
C ASP A 907 -30.66 -8.77 -1.12
N VAL A 908 -29.83 -9.21 -2.06
CA VAL A 908 -28.59 -9.94 -1.78
C VAL A 908 -27.58 -9.04 -1.07
N VAL A 909 -27.34 -7.83 -1.60
CA VAL A 909 -26.41 -6.87 -0.98
C VAL A 909 -26.83 -6.58 0.45
N ARG A 910 -28.13 -6.35 0.71
CA ARG A 910 -28.67 -6.12 2.06
C ARG A 910 -28.47 -7.33 2.99
N ALA A 911 -28.76 -8.54 2.52
CA ALA A 911 -28.58 -9.76 3.32
C ALA A 911 -27.12 -9.95 3.72
N TYR A 912 -26.17 -9.78 2.79
CA TYR A 912 -24.75 -9.95 3.07
C TYR A 912 -24.15 -8.85 3.94
N MET A 913 -24.69 -7.63 3.92
CA MET A 913 -24.36 -6.62 4.94
C MET A 913 -24.69 -7.12 6.35
N GLY A 914 -25.85 -7.76 6.53
CA GLY A 914 -26.25 -8.39 7.79
C GLY A 914 -25.32 -9.54 8.19
N HIS A 915 -25.06 -10.47 7.26
CA HIS A 915 -24.17 -11.62 7.53
C HIS A 915 -22.75 -11.20 7.93
N VAL A 916 -22.21 -10.14 7.33
CA VAL A 916 -20.90 -9.57 7.69
C VAL A 916 -20.90 -9.01 9.12
N GLN A 917 -21.98 -8.38 9.57
CA GLN A 917 -22.11 -7.92 10.95
C GLN A 917 -22.28 -9.08 11.94
N ASP A 918 -23.08 -10.08 11.61
CA ASP A 918 -23.33 -11.23 12.48
C ASP A 918 -22.07 -12.09 12.68
N ASN A 919 -21.24 -12.20 11.65
CA ASN A 919 -19.92 -12.84 11.75
C ASN A 919 -18.95 -12.09 12.69
N ALA A 920 -18.97 -10.75 12.64
CA ALA A 920 -18.17 -9.92 13.53
C ALA A 920 -18.65 -10.04 15.00
N GLU A 921 -19.96 -10.02 15.22
CA GLU A 921 -20.57 -10.26 16.54
C GLU A 921 -20.09 -11.58 17.14
N GLU A 922 -20.25 -12.68 16.40
CA GLU A 922 -19.91 -14.00 16.90
C GLU A 922 -18.40 -14.17 17.14
N SER A 923 -17.55 -13.47 16.39
CA SER A 923 -16.11 -13.43 16.64
C SER A 923 -15.77 -12.76 17.98
N VAL A 924 -16.46 -11.67 18.33
CA VAL A 924 -16.31 -11.02 19.63
C VAL A 924 -16.87 -11.90 20.76
N ARG A 925 -18.04 -12.54 20.56
CA ARG A 925 -18.63 -13.47 21.55
C ARG A 925 -17.68 -14.61 21.94
N ARG A 926 -16.92 -15.16 20.98
CA ARG A 926 -15.91 -16.21 21.25
C ARG A 926 -14.79 -15.72 22.17
N ILE A 927 -14.36 -14.47 22.01
CA ILE A 927 -13.35 -13.87 22.89
C ILE A 927 -13.94 -13.60 24.28
N ILE A 928 -15.13 -13.00 24.35
CA ILE A 928 -15.81 -12.70 25.62
C ILE A 928 -15.94 -13.93 26.52
N ALA A 929 -16.26 -15.10 25.94
CA ALA A 929 -16.39 -16.35 26.69
C ALA A 929 -15.10 -16.75 27.46
N ARG A 930 -13.94 -16.20 27.08
CA ARG A 930 -12.63 -16.45 27.70
C ARG A 930 -12.17 -15.33 28.62
N LEU A 931 -12.82 -14.17 28.61
CA LEU A 931 -12.48 -13.04 29.48
C LEU A 931 -12.84 -13.31 30.94
N GLU A 932 -12.17 -12.61 31.84
CA GLU A 932 -12.46 -12.60 33.27
C GLU A 932 -13.02 -11.23 33.67
N ASP A 933 -13.70 -11.21 34.82
CA ASP A 933 -14.11 -9.95 35.42
C ASP A 933 -12.88 -9.14 35.83
N GLY A 934 -12.99 -7.82 35.75
CA GLY A 934 -11.89 -6.93 36.08
C GLY A 934 -12.35 -5.51 36.35
N ALA A 935 -11.52 -4.73 37.03
CA ALA A 935 -11.80 -3.33 37.28
C ALA A 935 -10.51 -2.54 37.34
N TYR A 936 -10.56 -1.29 36.90
CA TYR A 936 -9.43 -0.39 36.98
C TYR A 936 -9.85 1.05 37.27
N ARG A 937 -9.00 1.75 38.01
CA ARG A 937 -9.14 3.16 38.35
C ARG A 937 -7.96 3.92 37.76
N TYR A 938 -8.20 4.56 36.62
CA TYR A 938 -7.17 5.28 35.87
C TYR A 938 -7.16 6.76 36.26
N GLU A 939 -6.03 7.28 36.73
CA GLU A 939 -5.84 8.71 37.05
C GLU A 939 -5.12 9.43 35.91
N THR A 940 -5.71 10.53 35.40
CA THR A 940 -5.08 11.39 34.40
C THR A 940 -4.15 12.41 35.03
N ASP A 941 -3.26 13.04 34.25
CA ASP A 941 -2.37 14.10 34.74
C ASP A 941 -3.12 15.26 35.41
N GLY A 942 -4.31 15.60 34.88
CA GLY A 942 -5.19 16.63 35.44
C GLY A 942 -5.90 16.23 36.74
N GLY A 943 -5.71 15.00 37.22
CA GLY A 943 -6.31 14.47 38.45
C GLY A 943 -7.73 13.95 38.29
N ALA A 944 -8.27 13.95 37.06
CA ALA A 944 -9.54 13.30 36.76
C ALA A 944 -9.36 11.78 36.77
N VAL A 945 -10.45 11.06 37.06
CA VAL A 945 -10.41 9.61 37.17
C VAL A 945 -11.44 8.97 36.27
N ILE A 946 -10.97 8.00 35.48
CA ILE A 946 -11.79 7.09 34.70
C ILE A 946 -11.83 5.76 35.44
N GLN A 947 -13.02 5.34 35.83
CA GLN A 947 -13.24 4.06 36.49
C GLN A 947 -14.02 3.16 35.56
N VAL A 948 -13.57 1.93 35.37
CA VAL A 948 -14.27 0.94 34.57
C VAL A 948 -14.29 -0.40 35.29
N ALA A 949 -15.46 -1.03 35.33
CA ALA A 949 -15.64 -2.41 35.75
C ALA A 949 -16.16 -3.23 34.56
N LEU A 950 -15.50 -4.35 34.29
CA LEU A 950 -15.90 -5.36 33.33
C LEU A 950 -16.55 -6.53 34.08
N THR A 951 -17.79 -6.85 33.71
CA THR A 951 -18.48 -8.07 34.13
C THR A 951 -18.77 -8.93 32.92
N VAL A 952 -18.40 -10.21 32.98
CA VAL A 952 -18.54 -11.17 31.88
C VAL A 952 -19.63 -12.19 32.20
N ASP A 953 -20.65 -12.26 31.34
CA ASP A 953 -21.61 -13.36 31.33
C ASP A 953 -21.13 -14.42 30.33
N ARG A 954 -20.57 -15.52 30.86
CA ARG A 954 -20.04 -16.61 30.04
C ARG A 954 -21.14 -17.46 29.38
N GLU A 955 -22.35 -17.49 29.94
CA GLU A 955 -23.47 -18.25 29.36
C GLU A 955 -24.07 -17.49 28.19
N ALA A 956 -24.35 -16.19 28.38
CA ALA A 956 -24.83 -15.32 27.31
C ALA A 956 -23.72 -14.90 26.32
N ARG A 957 -22.45 -15.17 26.65
CA ARG A 957 -21.25 -14.71 25.91
C ARG A 957 -21.31 -13.20 25.66
N SER A 958 -21.63 -12.44 26.70
CA SER A 958 -21.76 -10.98 26.67
C SER A 958 -20.96 -10.34 27.80
N ALA A 959 -20.68 -9.04 27.66
CA ALA A 959 -19.92 -8.27 28.63
C ALA A 959 -20.62 -6.95 28.96
N VAL A 960 -20.53 -6.53 30.22
CA VAL A 960 -20.97 -5.20 30.68
C VAL A 960 -19.73 -4.40 31.07
N LEU A 961 -19.58 -3.23 30.46
CA LEU A 961 -18.59 -2.22 30.83
C LEU A 961 -19.29 -1.10 31.57
N ASP A 962 -19.08 -1.01 32.89
CA ASP A 962 -19.67 0.01 33.74
C ASP A 962 -18.65 1.07 34.13
N PHE A 963 -18.89 2.31 33.70
CA PHE A 963 -18.04 3.46 34.00
C PHE A 963 -18.44 4.22 35.27
N ALA A 964 -19.29 3.65 36.12
CA ALA A 964 -19.67 4.23 37.41
C ALA A 964 -18.45 4.58 38.28
N GLY A 965 -18.47 5.78 38.86
CA GLY A 965 -17.35 6.34 39.65
C GLY A 965 -16.36 7.18 38.85
N THR A 966 -16.51 7.25 37.51
CA THR A 966 -15.79 8.20 36.67
C THR A 966 -16.11 9.64 37.06
N SER A 967 -15.12 10.53 36.98
CA SER A 967 -15.25 11.94 37.35
C SER A 967 -16.42 12.65 36.66
N PRO A 968 -17.07 13.61 37.34
CA PRO A 968 -18.09 14.47 36.72
C PRO A 968 -17.47 15.27 35.57
N GLN A 969 -18.34 15.86 34.73
CA GLN A 969 -17.92 16.79 33.69
C GLN A 969 -16.92 17.82 34.21
N LEU A 970 -15.83 17.97 33.47
CA LEU A 970 -14.72 18.85 33.82
C LEU A 970 -14.97 20.27 33.28
N PRO A 971 -14.42 21.30 33.94
CA PRO A 971 -14.57 22.69 33.49
C PRO A 971 -13.70 23.08 32.28
N GLY A 972 -12.83 22.18 31.80
CA GLY A 972 -11.93 22.39 30.66
C GLY A 972 -12.28 21.47 29.48
N ASN A 973 -11.31 21.21 28.63
CA ASN A 973 -11.49 20.52 27.33
C ASN A 973 -11.26 19.00 27.35
N ALA A 974 -10.93 18.42 28.51
CA ALA A 974 -10.66 16.98 28.65
C ALA A 974 -11.94 16.11 28.68
N ASN A 975 -13.11 16.69 28.40
CA ASN A 975 -14.35 15.92 28.32
C ASN A 975 -14.43 15.16 27.00
N ALA A 976 -14.61 13.84 27.05
CA ALA A 976 -14.81 13.01 25.87
C ALA A 976 -16.31 12.69 25.68
N PRO A 977 -16.90 12.97 24.51
CA PRO A 977 -18.23 12.50 24.18
C PRO A 977 -18.37 10.98 24.28
N SER A 978 -19.59 10.50 24.52
CA SER A 978 -19.86 9.05 24.61
C SER A 978 -19.49 8.32 23.32
N SER A 979 -19.58 8.98 22.16
CA SER A 979 -19.14 8.45 20.86
C SER A 979 -17.64 8.08 20.84
N VAL A 980 -16.80 8.84 21.54
CA VAL A 980 -15.35 8.57 21.70
C VAL A 980 -15.13 7.34 22.58
N VAL A 981 -15.92 7.18 23.65
CA VAL A 981 -15.88 5.99 24.52
C VAL A 981 -16.26 4.74 23.73
N MET A 982 -17.34 4.80 22.95
CA MET A 982 -17.76 3.70 22.09
C MET A 982 -16.67 3.32 21.07
N ALA A 983 -15.96 4.31 20.51
CA ALA A 983 -14.83 4.05 19.63
C ALA A 983 -13.66 3.35 20.33
N ALA A 984 -13.33 3.76 21.58
CA ALA A 984 -12.31 3.09 22.37
C ALA A 984 -12.70 1.64 22.71
N VAL A 985 -13.96 1.40 23.09
CA VAL A 985 -14.49 0.05 23.36
C VAL A 985 -14.42 -0.82 22.11
N LEU A 986 -14.92 -0.33 20.97
CA LEU A 986 -14.87 -1.03 19.69
C LEU A 986 -13.42 -1.39 19.31
N TYR A 987 -12.50 -0.43 19.46
CA TYR A 987 -11.09 -0.63 19.17
C TYR A 987 -10.48 -1.72 20.05
N VAL A 988 -10.61 -1.61 21.38
CA VAL A 988 -10.04 -2.57 22.34
C VAL A 988 -10.54 -3.98 22.05
N PHE A 989 -11.86 -4.18 21.93
CA PHE A 989 -12.42 -5.51 21.66
C PHE A 989 -11.98 -6.06 20.30
N ARG A 990 -11.81 -5.22 19.27
CA ARG A 990 -11.23 -5.65 18.00
C ARG A 990 -9.80 -6.14 18.14
N THR A 991 -8.97 -5.50 18.97
CA THR A 991 -7.57 -5.92 19.18
C THR A 991 -7.42 -7.27 19.90
N LEU A 992 -8.47 -7.72 20.58
CA LEU A 992 -8.50 -9.04 21.24
C LEU A 992 -8.80 -10.18 20.25
N VAL A 993 -9.36 -9.86 19.07
CA VAL A 993 -9.63 -10.83 18.02
C VAL A 993 -8.39 -10.99 17.16
N ALA A 994 -7.71 -12.13 17.27
CA ALA A 994 -6.52 -12.46 16.48
C ALA A 994 -6.80 -12.71 14.98
N GLU A 995 -8.05 -13.02 14.64
CA GLU A 995 -8.48 -13.24 13.26
C GLU A 995 -8.61 -11.90 12.50
N ASP A 996 -8.38 -11.95 11.19
CA ASP A 996 -8.69 -10.83 10.31
C ASP A 996 -10.20 -10.80 10.04
N ILE A 997 -10.89 -9.97 10.82
CA ILE A 997 -12.32 -9.65 10.67
C ILE A 997 -12.49 -8.16 10.34
N PRO A 998 -13.47 -7.79 9.51
CA PRO A 998 -13.80 -6.39 9.26
C PRO A 998 -14.24 -5.71 10.55
N LEU A 999 -13.92 -4.43 10.69
CA LEU A 999 -14.43 -3.63 11.79
C LEU A 999 -15.81 -3.06 11.41
N ASN A 1000 -16.84 -3.49 12.13
CA ASN A 1000 -18.21 -3.06 11.89
C ASN A 1000 -19.02 -3.02 13.19
N SER A 1001 -20.28 -2.57 13.12
CA SER A 1001 -21.13 -2.43 14.32
C SER A 1001 -21.47 -3.76 15.01
N GLY A 1002 -21.30 -4.90 14.33
CA GLY A 1002 -21.46 -6.24 14.91
C GLY A 1002 -20.57 -6.49 16.12
N CYS A 1003 -19.35 -5.93 16.12
CA CYS A 1003 -18.40 -6.07 17.23
C CYS A 1003 -18.92 -5.51 18.57
N LEU A 1004 -19.87 -4.57 18.54
CA LEU A 1004 -20.44 -3.96 19.76
C LEU A 1004 -21.71 -4.65 20.24
N LYS A 1005 -22.39 -5.45 19.41
CA LYS A 1005 -23.64 -6.14 19.77
C LYS A 1005 -23.56 -6.97 21.07
N PRO A 1006 -22.45 -7.67 21.41
CA PRO A 1006 -22.38 -8.45 22.65
C PRO A 1006 -21.86 -7.66 23.86
N VAL A 1007 -21.64 -6.34 23.73
CA VAL A 1007 -21.05 -5.48 24.78
C VAL A 1007 -22.03 -4.39 25.18
N GLU A 1008 -22.49 -4.40 26.42
CA GLU A 1008 -23.26 -3.31 27.00
C GLU A 1008 -22.31 -2.28 27.62
N VAL A 1009 -22.43 -1.00 27.23
CA VAL A 1009 -21.61 0.09 27.76
C VAL A 1009 -22.47 1.05 28.57
N ARG A 1010 -22.15 1.22 29.85
CA ARG A 1010 -22.87 2.10 30.78
C ARG A 1010 -21.99 3.29 31.15
N ILE A 1011 -22.37 4.48 30.69
CA ILE A 1011 -21.65 5.73 30.97
C ILE A 1011 -22.53 6.60 31.87
N PRO A 1012 -22.04 7.07 33.04
CA PRO A 1012 -22.81 7.96 33.89
C PRO A 1012 -23.13 9.30 33.18
N PRO A 1013 -24.42 9.71 33.11
CA PRO A 1013 -24.79 11.01 32.54
C PRO A 1013 -24.12 12.17 33.28
N GLY A 1014 -23.72 13.21 32.55
CA GLY A 1014 -23.03 14.39 33.13
C GLY A 1014 -21.63 14.10 33.67
N SER A 1015 -21.04 12.94 33.35
CA SER A 1015 -19.63 12.65 33.59
C SER A 1015 -18.73 13.26 32.51
N MET A 1016 -17.41 13.24 32.73
CA MET A 1016 -16.46 13.65 31.70
C MET A 1016 -16.47 12.77 30.44
N LEU A 1017 -17.16 11.62 30.48
CA LEU A 1017 -17.34 10.68 29.38
C LEU A 1017 -18.72 10.78 28.70
N ALA A 1018 -19.59 11.64 29.23
CA ALA A 1018 -20.89 11.99 28.65
C ALA A 1018 -21.19 13.48 28.95
N PRO A 1019 -20.37 14.40 28.43
CA PRO A 1019 -20.53 15.83 28.67
C PRO A 1019 -21.80 16.39 28.03
N GLU A 1020 -22.34 17.43 28.65
CA GLU A 1020 -23.47 18.22 28.18
C GLU A 1020 -22.98 19.57 27.61
N TYR A 1021 -23.71 20.08 26.62
CA TYR A 1021 -23.45 21.40 26.05
C TYR A 1021 -23.50 22.49 27.13
N PRO A 1022 -22.55 23.46 27.18
CA PRO A 1022 -21.54 23.77 26.15
C PRO A 1022 -20.11 23.33 26.48
N ALA A 1023 -19.89 22.24 27.23
CA ALA A 1023 -18.55 21.83 27.67
C ALA A 1023 -17.53 21.65 26.53
N ALA A 1024 -16.31 22.17 26.67
CA ALA A 1024 -15.20 21.93 25.75
C ALA A 1024 -14.81 20.43 25.67
N THR A 1025 -14.39 19.97 24.48
CA THR A 1025 -14.18 18.53 24.17
C THR A 1025 -12.91 18.18 23.42
N VAL A 1026 -12.11 19.16 22.97
CA VAL A 1026 -11.02 18.90 22.02
C VAL A 1026 -9.95 17.94 22.57
N ALA A 1027 -9.58 18.08 23.85
CA ALA A 1027 -8.65 17.15 24.50
C ALA A 1027 -9.32 15.80 24.84
N GLY A 1028 -10.64 15.75 24.89
CA GLY A 1028 -11.41 14.51 25.05
C GLY A 1028 -11.15 13.49 23.95
N ASN A 1029 -11.11 13.95 22.69
CA ASN A 1029 -10.86 13.10 21.53
C ASN A 1029 -9.43 12.53 21.50
N VAL A 1030 -8.45 13.29 21.98
CA VAL A 1030 -7.03 12.95 21.80
C VAL A 1030 -6.34 12.41 23.06
N GLU A 1031 -6.62 12.97 24.23
CA GLU A 1031 -6.00 12.57 25.49
C GLU A 1031 -6.90 11.63 26.30
N THR A 1032 -8.18 11.99 26.50
CA THR A 1032 -9.11 11.16 27.28
C THR A 1032 -9.44 9.85 26.59
N SER A 1033 -9.51 9.83 25.25
CA SER A 1033 -9.70 8.58 24.48
C SER A 1033 -8.57 7.57 24.70
N GLN A 1034 -7.33 8.05 24.82
CA GLN A 1034 -6.16 7.22 25.15
C GLN A 1034 -6.27 6.70 26.58
N ALA A 1035 -6.66 7.55 27.54
CA ALA A 1035 -6.85 7.16 28.93
C ALA A 1035 -7.99 6.13 29.11
N VAL A 1036 -9.12 6.27 28.40
CA VAL A 1036 -10.20 5.26 28.36
C VAL A 1036 -9.66 3.93 27.83
N THR A 1037 -8.88 3.97 26.75
CA THR A 1037 -8.25 2.79 26.17
C THR A 1037 -7.29 2.11 27.14
N GLY A 1038 -6.45 2.89 27.83
CA GLY A 1038 -5.56 2.42 28.88
C GLY A 1038 -6.32 1.79 30.06
N ALA A 1039 -7.41 2.40 30.50
CA ALA A 1039 -8.26 1.87 31.57
C ALA A 1039 -8.91 0.53 31.19
N LEU A 1040 -9.37 0.39 29.94
CA LEU A 1040 -9.94 -0.85 29.42
C LEU A 1040 -8.90 -1.97 29.35
N TYR A 1041 -7.68 -1.71 28.83
CA TYR A 1041 -6.63 -2.72 28.79
C TYR A 1041 -6.17 -3.16 30.19
N ALA A 1042 -6.11 -2.23 31.13
CA ALA A 1042 -5.79 -2.53 32.52
C ALA A 1042 -6.86 -3.40 33.17
N ALA A 1043 -8.15 -3.07 32.99
CA ALA A 1043 -9.26 -3.86 33.52
C ALA A 1043 -9.31 -5.27 32.91
N LEU A 1044 -8.93 -5.41 31.63
CA LEU A 1044 -8.81 -6.70 30.96
C LEU A 1044 -7.57 -7.51 31.37
N GLY A 1045 -6.54 -6.87 31.92
CA GLY A 1045 -5.29 -7.53 32.33
C GLY A 1045 -4.40 -7.99 31.17
N VAL A 1046 -4.52 -7.41 29.97
CA VAL A 1046 -3.98 -8.02 28.73
C VAL A 1046 -2.69 -7.40 28.16
N GLN A 1047 -2.40 -6.12 28.42
CA GLN A 1047 -1.14 -5.46 28.04
C GLN A 1047 -0.87 -4.21 28.89
N ALA A 1048 0.39 -3.94 29.21
CA ALA A 1048 0.80 -2.74 29.93
C ALA A 1048 0.44 -1.46 29.15
N GLU A 1049 0.52 -0.32 29.81
CA GLU A 1049 0.17 0.94 29.15
C GLU A 1049 1.18 1.31 28.07
N GLY A 1050 0.68 1.79 26.93
CA GLY A 1050 1.51 2.43 25.91
C GLY A 1050 1.77 3.90 26.22
N SER A 1051 1.63 4.75 25.20
CA SER A 1051 1.88 6.18 25.36
C SER A 1051 0.86 6.88 26.27
N GLY A 1052 -0.40 6.42 26.28
CA GLY A 1052 -1.54 7.05 26.95
C GLY A 1052 -1.81 8.52 26.54
N THR A 1053 -1.14 8.98 25.48
CA THR A 1053 -1.25 10.33 24.91
C THR A 1053 -0.99 10.31 23.41
N MET A 1054 -1.60 11.22 22.66
CA MET A 1054 -1.25 11.45 21.24
C MET A 1054 -0.11 12.46 21.07
N ASN A 1055 0.34 13.09 22.17
CA ASN A 1055 1.31 14.18 22.20
C ASN A 1055 1.03 15.24 21.14
N ASN A 1056 -0.12 15.92 21.26
CA ASN A 1056 -0.55 16.89 20.26
C ASN A 1056 0.29 18.16 20.36
N LEU A 1057 0.81 18.59 19.22
CA LEU A 1057 1.45 19.86 19.00
C LEU A 1057 0.66 20.65 17.97
N THR A 1058 0.20 21.84 18.35
CA THR A 1058 -0.25 22.85 17.41
C THR A 1058 0.64 24.07 17.49
N PHE A 1059 0.87 24.70 16.34
CA PHE A 1059 1.47 26.01 16.31
C PHE A 1059 0.92 26.84 15.15
N GLY A 1060 0.93 28.15 15.31
CA GLY A 1060 0.54 29.04 14.24
C GLY A 1060 0.50 30.51 14.61
N ASN A 1061 0.10 31.30 13.63
CA ASN A 1061 -0.20 32.72 13.72
C ASN A 1061 -1.35 33.05 12.74
N ASP A 1062 -1.54 34.32 12.39
CA ASP A 1062 -2.60 34.74 11.47
C ASP A 1062 -2.46 34.16 10.06
N ARG A 1063 -1.24 33.73 9.67
CA ARG A 1063 -0.92 33.28 8.31
C ARG A 1063 -0.67 31.78 8.22
N VAL A 1064 -0.10 31.16 9.24
CA VAL A 1064 0.25 29.73 9.24
C VAL A 1064 -0.42 29.00 10.39
N GLN A 1065 -0.94 27.80 10.13
CA GLN A 1065 -1.53 26.92 11.12
C GLN A 1065 -1.07 25.49 10.86
N TYR A 1066 -0.61 24.82 11.91
CA TYR A 1066 -0.11 23.46 11.84
C TYR A 1066 -0.57 22.65 13.06
N TYR A 1067 -0.88 21.39 12.80
CA TYR A 1067 -1.21 20.39 13.80
C TYR A 1067 -0.37 19.14 13.52
N GLU A 1068 0.18 18.54 14.57
CA GLU A 1068 0.78 17.20 14.55
C GLU A 1068 0.52 16.42 15.85
N THR A 1069 0.57 15.10 15.73
CA THR A 1069 0.71 14.17 16.86
C THR A 1069 2.12 13.58 16.82
N VAL A 1070 2.70 13.34 17.99
CA VAL A 1070 4.08 12.82 18.12
C VAL A 1070 4.06 11.44 18.77
N ALA A 1071 4.65 10.46 18.07
CA ALA A 1071 4.70 9.08 18.54
C ALA A 1071 5.55 8.87 19.81
N SER A 1072 5.37 7.70 20.41
CA SER A 1072 5.87 7.36 21.76
C SER A 1072 6.03 5.84 21.88
N GLY A 1073 6.38 5.34 23.07
CA GLY A 1073 6.57 3.90 23.31
C GLY A 1073 5.25 3.16 23.46
N SER A 1074 5.12 1.97 22.85
CA SER A 1074 3.98 1.09 23.08
C SER A 1074 4.12 0.25 24.35
N GLY A 1075 3.01 -0.23 24.88
CA GLY A 1075 3.01 -1.10 26.06
C GLY A 1075 3.47 -2.50 25.71
N ALA A 1076 4.15 -3.16 26.65
CA ALA A 1076 4.51 -4.57 26.55
C ALA A 1076 3.31 -5.48 26.89
N GLY A 1077 3.33 -6.72 26.40
CA GLY A 1077 2.32 -7.72 26.74
C GLY A 1077 2.92 -9.10 26.93
N ASP A 1078 2.07 -10.08 27.24
CA ASP A 1078 2.53 -11.45 27.44
C ASP A 1078 3.06 -12.04 26.12
N GLY A 1079 4.38 -12.22 26.04
CA GLY A 1079 5.06 -12.76 24.87
C GLY A 1079 5.68 -11.72 23.94
N PHE A 1080 5.64 -10.41 24.26
CA PHE A 1080 6.20 -9.37 23.40
C PHE A 1080 6.58 -8.07 24.11
N ASP A 1081 7.72 -7.49 23.69
CA ASP A 1081 8.14 -6.13 24.04
C ASP A 1081 7.25 -5.07 23.36
N GLY A 1082 7.22 -3.88 23.94
CA GLY A 1082 6.66 -2.70 23.29
C GLY A 1082 7.56 -2.17 22.17
N ALA A 1083 6.95 -1.57 21.16
CA ALA A 1083 7.64 -0.92 20.04
C ALA A 1083 8.00 0.53 20.37
N ASP A 1084 9.19 0.95 19.93
CA ASP A 1084 9.72 2.30 20.14
C ASP A 1084 9.11 3.31 19.17
N ALA A 1085 8.86 4.54 19.65
CA ALA A 1085 8.51 5.73 18.86
C ALA A 1085 7.48 5.48 17.73
N VAL A 1086 6.38 4.79 18.06
CA VAL A 1086 5.30 4.45 17.13
C VAL A 1086 3.95 4.98 17.62
N GLN A 1087 3.03 5.26 16.69
CA GLN A 1087 1.66 5.62 17.04
C GLN A 1087 0.90 4.43 17.62
N THR A 1088 0.27 4.64 18.77
CA THR A 1088 -0.48 3.61 19.50
C THR A 1088 -1.94 3.96 19.66
N HIS A 1089 -2.77 2.91 19.64
CA HIS A 1089 -4.19 2.97 20.00
C HIS A 1089 -5.00 3.98 19.17
N MET A 1090 -5.52 5.04 19.79
CA MET A 1090 -6.58 5.89 19.23
C MET A 1090 -6.16 6.78 18.05
N THR A 1091 -4.89 6.75 17.66
CA THR A 1091 -4.36 7.43 16.46
C THR A 1091 -3.45 6.51 15.65
N ASN A 1092 -3.31 6.80 14.36
CA ASN A 1092 -2.27 6.24 13.50
C ASN A 1092 -1.81 7.23 12.42
N SER A 1093 -1.97 8.54 12.67
CA SER A 1093 -1.63 9.57 11.67
C SER A 1093 -0.13 9.59 11.40
N ARG A 1094 0.25 9.83 10.14
CA ARG A 1094 1.63 10.01 9.75
C ARG A 1094 2.22 11.33 10.25
N LEU A 1095 3.54 11.36 10.35
CA LEU A 1095 4.31 12.59 10.58
C LEU A 1095 4.51 13.33 9.25
N THR A 1096 4.54 14.66 9.28
CA THR A 1096 4.99 15.47 8.15
C THR A 1096 6.51 15.27 7.94
N ASP A 1097 6.93 14.96 6.72
CA ASP A 1097 8.37 14.80 6.41
C ASP A 1097 9.15 16.08 6.79
N PRO A 1098 10.34 15.97 7.41
CA PRO A 1098 11.12 17.13 7.83
C PRO A 1098 11.36 18.16 6.73
N GLU A 1099 11.58 17.75 5.49
CA GLU A 1099 11.82 18.69 4.40
C GLU A 1099 10.57 19.47 4.01
N VAL A 1100 9.43 18.77 4.00
CA VAL A 1100 8.12 19.38 3.71
C VAL A 1100 7.73 20.34 4.82
N LEU A 1101 7.99 19.97 6.09
CA LEU A 1101 7.71 20.80 7.26
C LEU A 1101 8.50 22.12 7.18
N GLU A 1102 9.81 22.06 6.92
CA GLU A 1102 10.65 23.25 6.80
C GLU A 1102 10.38 24.09 5.54
N TRP A 1103 9.89 23.44 4.47
CA TRP A 1103 9.52 24.15 3.25
C TRP A 1103 8.23 24.96 3.41
N ARG A 1104 7.23 24.38 4.09
CA ARG A 1104 5.88 24.95 4.22
C ARG A 1104 5.72 25.88 5.41
N TYR A 1105 6.46 25.63 6.48
CA TYR A 1105 6.26 26.30 7.76
C TYR A 1105 7.54 26.99 8.22
N PRO A 1106 7.44 28.06 9.03
CA PRO A 1106 8.58 28.84 9.51
C PRO A 1106 9.29 28.13 10.67
N VAL A 1107 9.65 26.86 10.47
CA VAL A 1107 10.30 26.01 11.47
C VAL A 1107 11.49 25.30 10.85
N ARG A 1108 12.45 24.94 11.69
CA ARG A 1108 13.57 24.05 11.37
C ARG A 1108 13.53 22.87 12.35
N VAL A 1109 13.50 21.66 11.83
CA VAL A 1109 13.65 20.45 12.63
C VAL A 1109 15.13 20.32 13.01
N GLU A 1110 15.43 20.37 14.30
CA GLU A 1110 16.80 20.18 14.78
C GLU A 1110 17.10 18.69 14.99
N SER A 1111 16.13 17.95 15.54
CA SER A 1111 16.27 16.51 15.72
C SER A 1111 14.92 15.82 15.92
N PHE A 1112 14.85 14.55 15.53
CA PHE A 1112 13.79 13.64 15.95
C PHE A 1112 14.37 12.24 16.15
N ALA A 1113 14.46 11.81 17.41
CA ALA A 1113 15.20 10.62 17.81
C ALA A 1113 14.43 9.79 18.86
N VAL A 1114 14.74 8.51 18.94
CA VAL A 1114 14.23 7.63 20.00
C VAL A 1114 14.85 8.06 21.33
N ARG A 1115 14.00 8.18 22.36
CA ARG A 1115 14.42 8.55 23.71
C ARG A 1115 14.88 7.31 24.46
N GLU A 1116 16.19 7.13 24.55
CA GLU A 1116 16.80 6.05 25.33
C GLU A 1116 16.28 6.00 26.78
N ASP A 1117 16.27 4.80 27.36
CA ASP A 1117 15.94 4.54 28.78
C ASP A 1117 14.59 5.10 29.26
N SER A 1118 13.60 5.16 28.36
CA SER A 1118 12.25 5.61 28.70
C SER A 1118 11.21 4.49 28.85
N GLY A 1119 11.47 3.29 28.30
CA GLY A 1119 10.58 2.13 28.42
C GLY A 1119 10.66 1.47 29.79
N GLY A 1120 9.53 0.97 30.30
CA GLY A 1120 9.44 0.30 31.59
C GLY A 1120 10.07 -1.09 31.59
N ASP A 1121 10.75 -1.44 32.68
CA ASP A 1121 11.39 -2.73 32.85
C ASP A 1121 10.38 -3.87 33.04
N GLY A 1122 10.70 -5.06 32.55
CA GLY A 1122 9.88 -6.26 32.75
C GLY A 1122 10.55 -7.47 32.13
N ARG A 1123 9.91 -8.63 32.22
CA ARG A 1123 10.28 -9.78 31.37
C ARG A 1123 10.22 -9.38 29.90
N TRP A 1124 9.18 -8.62 29.57
CA TRP A 1124 9.03 -7.91 28.31
C TRP A 1124 9.10 -6.41 28.61
N ARG A 1125 9.94 -5.68 27.88
CA ARG A 1125 10.20 -4.25 28.11
C ARG A 1125 9.17 -3.39 27.40
N GLY A 1126 8.77 -2.30 28.03
CA GLY A 1126 7.96 -1.28 27.38
C GLY A 1126 8.75 -0.57 26.27
N GLY A 1127 8.05 -0.09 25.25
CA GLY A 1127 8.66 0.66 24.16
C GLY A 1127 9.19 2.00 24.63
N ARG A 1128 10.22 2.51 23.95
CA ARG A 1128 10.84 3.81 24.21
C ARG A 1128 10.05 4.94 23.56
N GLY A 1129 9.97 6.07 24.25
CA GLY A 1129 9.46 7.32 23.72
C GLY A 1129 10.38 7.96 22.67
N ALA A 1130 10.13 9.22 22.35
CA ALA A 1130 10.88 10.00 21.39
C ALA A 1130 11.21 11.40 21.93
N GLU A 1131 12.26 12.03 21.41
CA GLU A 1131 12.58 13.44 21.61
C GLU A 1131 12.52 14.18 20.27
N ARG A 1132 11.70 15.24 20.20
CA ARG A 1132 11.51 16.08 19.02
C ARG A 1132 11.90 17.52 19.34
N ARG A 1133 12.73 18.12 18.48
CA ARG A 1133 13.22 19.50 18.61
C ARG A 1133 12.89 20.34 17.40
N LEU A 1134 12.16 21.43 17.60
CA LEU A 1134 11.73 22.35 16.54
C LEU A 1134 12.19 23.77 16.87
N ARG A 1135 13.04 24.33 16.02
CA ARG A 1135 13.43 25.74 16.08
C ARG A 1135 12.47 26.58 15.25
N PHE A 1136 11.93 27.64 15.82
CA PHE A 1136 11.03 28.55 15.12
C PHE A 1136 11.80 29.69 14.45
N LEU A 1137 11.38 30.08 13.25
CA LEU A 1137 12.03 31.09 12.42
C LEU A 1137 11.24 32.42 12.40
N GLU A 1138 9.99 32.38 12.81
CA GLU A 1138 9.14 33.55 13.03
C GLU A 1138 8.33 33.38 14.33
N PRO A 1139 7.79 34.46 14.91
CA PRO A 1139 6.93 34.37 16.08
C PRO A 1139 5.66 33.57 15.80
N VAL A 1140 5.34 32.64 16.70
CA VAL A 1140 4.12 31.83 16.67
C VAL A 1140 3.62 31.55 18.08
N THR A 1141 2.33 31.23 18.19
CA THR A 1141 1.77 30.62 19.39
C THR A 1141 1.85 29.11 19.27
N VAL A 1142 2.40 28.43 20.27
CA VAL A 1142 2.36 26.96 20.43
C VAL A 1142 1.29 26.60 21.45
N ALA A 1143 0.49 25.57 21.15
CA ALA A 1143 -0.35 24.91 22.13
C ALA A 1143 -0.05 23.40 22.19
N LEU A 1144 -0.10 22.86 23.39
CA LEU A 1144 0.23 21.46 23.69
C LEU A 1144 -0.94 20.79 24.40
N LEU A 1145 -1.32 19.61 23.93
CA LEU A 1145 -2.17 18.66 24.67
C LEU A 1145 -1.39 17.36 24.80
N THR A 1146 -0.82 17.14 25.97
CA THR A 1146 0.03 15.98 26.27
C THR A 1146 -0.25 15.46 27.68
N ASN A 1147 -0.23 14.15 27.86
CA ASN A 1147 -0.38 13.47 29.15
C ASN A 1147 0.92 12.75 29.57
N HIS A 1148 0.89 12.07 30.71
CA HIS A 1148 2.03 11.38 31.33
C HIS A 1148 3.26 12.27 31.56
N ARG A 1149 3.03 13.53 31.91
CA ARG A 1149 4.01 14.47 32.46
C ARG A 1149 4.06 14.38 33.99
N ARG A 1150 3.00 13.87 34.63
CA ARG A 1150 2.91 13.66 36.09
C ARG A 1150 2.73 12.19 36.47
N VAL A 1151 1.73 11.52 35.90
CA VAL A 1151 1.42 10.11 36.20
C VAL A 1151 2.18 9.22 35.19
N PRO A 1152 3.05 8.31 35.61
CA PRO A 1152 3.78 7.46 34.67
C PRO A 1152 2.87 6.39 34.05
N PRO A 1153 3.12 5.95 32.80
CA PRO A 1153 2.39 4.83 32.20
C PRO A 1153 2.57 3.56 33.01
N TYR A 1154 1.48 2.87 33.34
CA TYR A 1154 1.53 1.71 34.23
C TYR A 1154 2.20 0.48 33.58
N GLY A 1155 2.96 -0.27 34.37
CA GLY A 1155 3.39 -1.63 34.03
C GLY A 1155 2.34 -2.67 34.41
N MET A 1156 2.48 -3.91 33.94
CA MET A 1156 1.53 -4.98 34.25
C MET A 1156 2.20 -6.31 34.59
N ALA A 1157 1.51 -7.15 35.38
CA ALA A 1157 1.94 -8.49 35.78
C ALA A 1157 3.31 -8.49 36.47
N GLY A 1158 3.65 -7.44 37.21
CA GLY A 1158 4.95 -7.26 37.87
C GLY A 1158 5.97 -6.43 37.07
N GLY A 1159 5.64 -5.99 35.86
CA GLY A 1159 6.45 -5.04 35.09
C GLY A 1159 6.42 -3.64 35.70
N GLY A 1160 7.51 -2.91 35.53
CA GLY A 1160 7.69 -1.52 35.97
C GLY A 1160 7.03 -0.50 35.03
N PRO A 1161 6.76 0.71 35.54
CA PRO A 1161 6.16 1.78 34.75
C PRO A 1161 7.12 2.37 33.71
N GLY A 1162 6.56 2.95 32.64
CA GLY A 1162 7.32 3.75 31.69
C GLY A 1162 7.74 5.11 32.28
N ALA A 1163 8.77 5.73 31.71
CA ALA A 1163 9.20 7.06 32.12
C ALA A 1163 8.18 8.13 31.66
N THR A 1164 7.97 9.16 32.48
CA THR A 1164 7.16 10.33 32.11
C THR A 1164 7.80 11.13 30.96
N GLY A 1165 6.96 11.84 30.21
CA GLY A 1165 7.38 12.82 29.21
C GLY A 1165 7.70 14.20 29.83
N ALA A 1166 8.15 15.13 29.00
CA ALA A 1166 8.38 16.53 29.38
C ALA A 1166 8.27 17.46 28.17
N ASN A 1167 7.85 18.71 28.40
CA ASN A 1167 7.79 19.76 27.39
C ASN A 1167 8.63 20.96 27.87
N LEU A 1168 9.47 21.54 27.02
CA LEU A 1168 10.21 22.75 27.36
C LEU A 1168 10.47 23.63 26.14
N VAL A 1169 10.59 24.93 26.38
CA VAL A 1169 11.05 25.92 25.40
C VAL A 1169 12.44 26.38 25.82
N ARG A 1170 13.41 26.19 24.93
CA ARG A 1170 14.72 26.83 25.05
C ARG A 1170 14.68 28.14 24.29
N ARG A 1171 14.74 29.24 25.02
CA ARG A 1171 14.75 30.59 24.48
C ARG A 1171 16.06 30.86 23.73
N ALA A 1172 16.03 31.79 22.78
CA ALA A 1172 17.20 32.17 21.99
C ALA A 1172 18.37 32.71 22.84
N ASP A 1173 18.10 33.23 24.04
CA ASP A 1173 19.11 33.69 25.01
C ASP A 1173 19.72 32.54 25.85
N GLY A 1174 19.27 31.30 25.64
CA GLY A 1174 19.71 30.10 26.34
C GLY A 1174 18.92 29.76 27.60
N THR A 1175 17.94 30.57 28.01
CA THR A 1175 17.06 30.23 29.12
C THR A 1175 16.11 29.08 28.76
N GLU A 1176 15.75 28.26 29.74
CA GLU A 1176 14.81 27.15 29.55
C GLU A 1176 13.55 27.37 30.38
N GLU A 1177 12.40 27.21 29.73
CA GLU A 1177 11.07 27.29 30.32
C GLU A 1177 10.40 25.92 30.22
N VAL A 1178 10.05 25.33 31.36
CA VAL A 1178 9.33 24.05 31.41
C VAL A 1178 7.84 24.31 31.23
N LEU A 1179 7.24 23.67 30.23
CA LEU A 1179 5.80 23.75 29.97
C LEU A 1179 5.06 22.59 30.65
N GLN A 1180 3.81 22.81 31.01
CA GLN A 1180 2.93 21.77 31.53
C GLN A 1180 2.49 20.78 30.42
N GLY A 1181 1.76 19.73 30.80
CA GLY A 1181 1.22 18.77 29.84
C GLY A 1181 0.20 19.39 28.88
N CYS A 1182 -0.68 20.24 29.44
CA CYS A 1182 -1.62 21.07 28.70
C CYS A 1182 -1.20 22.53 28.88
N ASP A 1183 -0.69 23.17 27.82
CA ASP A 1183 -0.08 24.50 27.95
C ASP A 1183 -0.10 25.32 26.64
N VAL A 1184 0.10 26.64 26.76
CA VAL A 1184 0.26 27.57 25.63
C VAL A 1184 1.49 28.43 25.86
N ALA A 1185 2.33 28.58 24.83
CA ALA A 1185 3.51 29.40 24.89
C ALA A 1185 3.64 30.30 23.65
N GLU A 1186 4.00 31.56 23.88
CA GLU A 1186 4.46 32.45 22.81
C GLU A 1186 5.92 32.14 22.51
N ILE A 1187 6.21 31.78 21.26
CA ILE A 1187 7.54 31.35 20.81
C ILE A 1187 8.13 32.43 19.91
N GLY A 1188 9.33 32.90 20.25
CA GLY A 1188 10.08 33.88 19.46
C GLY A 1188 10.87 33.24 18.32
N ALA A 1189 11.29 34.07 17.36
CA ALA A 1189 12.23 33.63 16.34
C ALA A 1189 13.56 33.21 16.99
N GLY A 1190 14.04 32.01 16.69
CA GLY A 1190 15.24 31.41 17.26
C GLY A 1190 14.99 30.53 18.49
N ASP A 1191 13.81 30.57 19.10
CA ASP A 1191 13.46 29.66 20.21
C ASP A 1191 13.29 28.22 19.71
N VAL A 1192 13.52 27.25 20.61
CA VAL A 1192 13.42 25.82 20.31
C VAL A 1192 12.42 25.15 21.25
N LEU A 1193 11.38 24.54 20.69
CA LEU A 1193 10.49 23.65 21.42
C LEU A 1193 11.10 22.25 21.47
N VAL A 1194 11.19 21.67 22.67
CA VAL A 1194 11.63 20.29 22.89
C VAL A 1194 10.50 19.50 23.53
N ILE A 1195 10.04 18.46 22.84
CA ILE A 1195 9.02 17.52 23.33
C ILE A 1195 9.68 16.17 23.57
N ARG A 1196 9.62 15.70 24.82
CA ARG A 1196 9.97 14.33 25.21
C ARG A 1196 8.70 13.55 25.47
N THR A 1197 8.42 12.55 24.66
CA THR A 1197 7.25 11.70 24.85
C THR A 1197 7.53 10.62 25.91
N PRO A 1198 6.48 10.09 26.59
CA PRO A 1198 6.66 9.05 27.59
C PRO A 1198 7.13 7.73 26.93
N GLY A 1199 7.63 6.78 27.71
CA GLY A 1199 7.78 5.39 27.26
C GLY A 1199 6.61 4.52 27.71
N GLY A 1200 6.48 3.32 27.16
CA GLY A 1200 5.46 2.34 27.57
C GLY A 1200 5.84 1.59 28.84
N GLY A 1201 4.86 1.00 29.52
CA GLY A 1201 5.07 0.13 30.69
C GLY A 1201 5.58 -1.26 30.30
N GLY A 1202 6.35 -1.88 31.20
CA GLY A 1202 6.85 -3.24 31.07
C GLY A 1202 5.81 -4.30 31.49
N TYR A 1203 6.05 -5.55 31.09
CA TYR A 1203 5.18 -6.69 31.40
C TYR A 1203 5.97 -7.85 32.03
N GLY A 1204 5.47 -8.39 33.15
CA GLY A 1204 6.12 -9.48 33.87
C GLY A 1204 7.28 -9.01 34.75
N GLU A 1205 7.62 -9.76 35.80
CA GLU A 1205 8.80 -9.47 36.63
C GLU A 1205 10.10 -9.51 35.79
N PRO A 1206 11.00 -8.51 35.92
CA PRO A 1206 12.30 -8.51 35.25
C PRO A 1206 13.11 -9.77 35.58
N GLY A 1207 13.72 -10.40 34.58
CA GLY A 1207 14.68 -11.48 34.80
C GLY A 1207 15.94 -10.94 35.51
N THR A 1208 16.42 -11.66 36.54
CA THR A 1208 17.66 -11.35 37.28
C THR A 1208 18.92 -11.48 36.45
#